data_AF-A0AAF0U591-F1
#
_entry.id   AF-A0AAF0U591-F1
#
_cell.length_a   1.000
_cell.length_b   1.000
_cell.length_c   1.000
_cell.angle_alpha   90.00
_cell.angle_beta   90.00
_cell.angle_gamma   90.00
#
_symmetry.space_group_name_H-M   'P 1'
#
loop_
_entity.id
_entity.type
_entity.pdbx_description
1 polymer ?
#
loop_
_entity_poly.entity_id
_entity_poly.type
_entity_poly.pdbx_seq_one_letter_code
_entity_poly.pdbx_strand_id
1 'polypeptide(L)'
;MSNYTPKNILITGAAGFIASHVANRLVRSYPEYNIVVLDKLDYCSNLKNLSPSRSSPNFKFVKGDIGSADLVNYLLITENIDTIMHFAAQTHVDNSFGNSFEFTKNNIYGTHVLLEACKVTGQIRRFIHVSTDEVYGETDEDAVVGNHEASQLLPTNPYSATKAGAEMLVMAYGRSYGLPVITTRGNNVYGPNQFPEKLIPKFILLALNGKPLPIHGDGSNVRSYLYCEDVAEAFEVVLHRGDVGHVYNIGTKKERRVIDVAKDISNLFNKDPDASIQFVENRPFNDQRYFLDDQKLKNLGWSEKTTWEEGLKKTMDWYVNNPDWWGDVSGALLPHPRMLMMPGGVERNLDGAEKDGSGSSEISGNANHTGMVVPASKISNSPSKSPYKFLIYGRTGWIGGLLSKLCEKQGIPYEYGKGRLEDRSQLLSDIHAVKPTHVFNAAGVTGRPNVDWCESHKTETIRTNVAGTLNLADVCKENGLLMMNFATGCIFEYNAAHPEGSGIGFKEEDTPNFTGSFYSKTKAMVEELLKEYPNVCTLRVRMPISSDLNNPRNFITKISRYNKVVNIPNSMTILDELLPISIEMAKRNLTGIWNFTNPGVVSHNEILEMYKKYINPEFKWSNFTLEEQAKVIVAPRSNNEMDASKLKKEFPELLSIKESLIKNVFEPNRKTSA
;
A
#
# COMPACT_ATOMS: atom_id res chain seq x y z
N MET A 1 -16.18 -36.18 11.30
CA MET A 1 -15.26 -35.02 11.24
C MET A 1 -15.65 -34.07 12.36
N SER A 2 -14.69 -33.62 13.18
CA SER A 2 -14.94 -32.62 14.21
C SER A 2 -15.19 -31.26 13.55
N ASN A 3 -16.32 -30.61 13.83
CA ASN A 3 -16.57 -29.25 13.36
C ASN A 3 -15.52 -28.30 13.98
N TYR A 4 -14.91 -27.46 13.15
CA TYR A 4 -14.04 -26.39 13.63
C TYR A 4 -14.89 -25.20 14.05
N THR A 5 -14.64 -24.66 15.23
CA THR A 5 -15.33 -23.46 15.75
C THR A 5 -14.32 -22.32 15.87
N PRO A 6 -14.38 -21.30 15.00
CA PRO A 6 -13.53 -20.11 15.12
C PRO A 6 -13.94 -19.27 16.34
N LYS A 7 -13.05 -18.40 16.82
CA LYS A 7 -13.41 -17.35 17.81
C LYS A 7 -13.21 -15.96 17.24
N ASN A 8 -12.04 -15.69 16.65
CA ASN A 8 -11.68 -14.37 16.12
C ASN A 8 -11.32 -14.50 14.64
N ILE A 9 -12.17 -13.96 13.77
CA ILE A 9 -12.08 -14.11 12.32
C ILE A 9 -11.66 -12.78 11.69
N LEU A 10 -10.56 -12.79 10.94
CA LEU A 10 -10.18 -11.70 10.05
C LEU A 10 -10.74 -11.95 8.65
N ILE A 11 -11.61 -11.07 8.15
CA ILE A 11 -12.10 -11.10 6.77
C ILE A 11 -11.50 -9.93 6.00
N THR A 12 -10.66 -10.22 5.00
CA THR A 12 -10.05 -9.15 4.20
C THR A 12 -10.92 -8.84 2.98
N GLY A 13 -11.06 -7.56 2.60
CA GLY A 13 -11.86 -7.16 1.43
C GLY A 13 -13.37 -7.12 1.68
N ALA A 14 -13.80 -7.06 2.94
CA ALA A 14 -15.20 -7.18 3.33
C ALA A 14 -16.08 -5.98 2.96
N ALA A 15 -15.52 -4.84 2.55
CA ALA A 15 -16.31 -3.75 1.99
C ALA A 15 -16.65 -3.98 0.51
N GLY A 16 -16.04 -5.00 -0.12
CA GLY A 16 -16.42 -5.48 -1.46
C GLY A 16 -17.68 -6.35 -1.46
N PHE A 17 -18.03 -6.86 -2.64
CA PHE A 17 -19.27 -7.59 -2.89
C PHE A 17 -19.41 -8.88 -2.04
N ILE A 18 -18.75 -9.99 -2.42
CA ILE A 18 -18.95 -11.32 -1.81
C ILE A 18 -18.65 -11.31 -0.30
N ALA A 19 -17.52 -10.71 0.07
CA ALA A 19 -17.03 -10.73 1.44
C ALA A 19 -17.94 -9.96 2.41
N SER A 20 -18.69 -8.95 1.96
CA SER A 20 -19.67 -8.26 2.79
C SER A 20 -20.84 -9.16 3.17
N HIS A 21 -21.34 -9.98 2.23
CA HIS A 21 -22.39 -10.97 2.50
C HIS A 21 -21.91 -12.01 3.50
N VAL A 22 -20.68 -12.52 3.33
CA VAL A 22 -20.06 -13.45 4.28
C VAL A 22 -19.93 -12.82 5.67
N ALA A 23 -19.38 -11.61 5.77
CA ALA A 23 -19.21 -10.93 7.05
C ALA A 23 -20.56 -10.69 7.74
N ASN A 24 -21.55 -10.14 7.03
CA ASN A 24 -22.88 -9.89 7.58
C ASN A 24 -23.60 -11.16 8.04
N ARG A 25 -23.42 -12.24 7.29
CA ARG A 25 -23.97 -13.55 7.64
C ARG A 25 -23.34 -14.10 8.91
N LEU A 26 -22.00 -14.06 9.02
CA LEU A 26 -21.29 -14.57 10.19
C LEU A 26 -21.58 -13.75 11.45
N VAL A 27 -21.56 -12.41 11.35
CA VAL A 27 -21.91 -11.52 12.47
C VAL A 27 -23.31 -11.81 13.02
N ARG A 28 -24.29 -11.97 12.12
CA ARG A 28 -25.69 -12.22 12.49
C ARG A 28 -25.92 -13.62 13.06
N SER A 29 -25.27 -14.63 12.49
CA SER A 29 -25.59 -16.04 12.79
C SER A 29 -24.75 -16.58 13.96
N TYR A 30 -23.61 -15.96 14.26
CA TYR A 30 -22.67 -16.39 15.30
C TYR A 30 -22.26 -15.20 16.19
N PRO A 31 -23.12 -14.78 17.15
CA PRO A 31 -22.84 -13.67 18.05
C PRO A 31 -21.58 -13.85 18.90
N GLU A 32 -21.13 -15.09 19.09
CA GLU A 32 -19.93 -15.46 19.83
C GLU A 32 -18.62 -15.32 19.03
N TYR A 33 -18.69 -15.14 17.71
CA TYR A 33 -17.52 -14.88 16.88
C TYR A 33 -17.24 -13.40 16.80
N ASN A 34 -15.98 -13.01 17.04
CA ASN A 34 -15.51 -11.66 16.78
C ASN A 34 -15.07 -11.55 15.32
N ILE A 35 -15.77 -10.73 14.55
CA ILE A 35 -15.51 -10.51 13.12
C ILE A 35 -14.76 -9.19 12.95
N VAL A 36 -13.49 -9.28 12.61
CA VAL A 36 -12.65 -8.15 12.24
C VAL A 36 -12.55 -8.10 10.73
N VAL A 37 -12.88 -6.97 10.13
CA VAL A 37 -12.76 -6.78 8.69
C VAL A 37 -11.64 -5.81 8.35
N LEU A 38 -10.81 -6.16 7.36
CA LEU A 38 -9.71 -5.33 6.87
C LEU A 38 -9.93 -4.99 5.40
N ASP A 39 -10.08 -3.71 5.09
CA ASP A 39 -10.33 -3.25 3.73
C ASP A 39 -9.65 -1.91 3.46
N LYS A 40 -9.06 -1.73 2.27
CA LYS A 40 -8.41 -0.47 1.89
C LYS A 40 -9.38 0.58 1.33
N LEU A 41 -10.64 0.20 1.09
CA LEU A 41 -11.69 0.99 0.46
C LEU A 41 -11.29 1.42 -0.96
N ASP A 42 -11.08 0.42 -1.82
CA ASP A 42 -10.81 0.64 -3.25
C ASP A 42 -12.10 1.06 -4.00
N TYR A 43 -12.01 1.38 -5.29
CA TYR A 43 -13.12 1.91 -6.08
C TYR A 43 -14.39 1.02 -6.07
N CYS A 44 -14.23 -0.30 -5.99
CA CYS A 44 -15.32 -1.28 -5.94
C CYS A 44 -15.76 -1.65 -4.51
N SER A 45 -15.34 -0.87 -3.51
CA SER A 45 -15.61 -1.10 -2.09
C SER A 45 -16.55 -0.04 -1.53
N ASN A 46 -17.49 -0.44 -0.67
CA ASN A 46 -18.44 0.50 -0.06
C ASN A 46 -18.79 0.08 1.36
N LEU A 47 -18.57 0.99 2.32
CA LEU A 47 -18.92 0.76 3.73
C LEU A 47 -20.41 0.51 3.94
N LYS A 48 -21.28 1.00 3.04
CA LYS A 48 -22.72 0.74 3.10
C LYS A 48 -23.01 -0.77 3.08
N ASN A 49 -22.19 -1.57 2.40
CA ASN A 49 -22.32 -3.03 2.33
C ASN A 49 -22.23 -3.71 3.71
N LEU A 50 -21.56 -3.07 4.68
CA LEU A 50 -21.36 -3.57 6.03
C LEU A 50 -22.31 -2.93 7.05
N SER A 51 -23.24 -2.08 6.61
CA SER A 51 -24.22 -1.41 7.50
C SER A 51 -25.01 -2.38 8.37
N PRO A 52 -25.47 -3.56 7.90
CA PRO A 52 -26.20 -4.51 8.74
C PRO A 52 -25.41 -4.97 9.97
N SER A 53 -24.07 -4.99 9.89
CA SER A 53 -23.19 -5.44 10.98
C SER A 53 -22.57 -4.30 11.77
N ARG A 54 -22.60 -3.07 11.27
CA ARG A 54 -21.80 -1.94 11.77
C ARG A 54 -21.99 -1.65 13.27
N SER A 55 -23.20 -1.84 13.80
CA SER A 55 -23.54 -1.62 15.20
C SER A 55 -23.45 -2.87 16.07
N SER A 56 -23.07 -4.01 15.51
CA SER A 56 -23.00 -5.27 16.25
C SER A 56 -21.76 -5.27 17.16
N PRO A 57 -21.86 -5.73 18.43
CA PRO A 57 -20.76 -5.68 19.38
C PRO A 57 -19.59 -6.59 19.00
N ASN A 58 -19.85 -7.60 18.18
CA ASN A 58 -18.89 -8.58 17.70
C ASN A 58 -18.32 -8.23 16.30
N PHE A 59 -18.48 -6.99 15.83
CA PHE A 59 -18.00 -6.53 14.54
C PHE A 59 -17.03 -5.35 14.68
N LYS A 60 -15.92 -5.40 13.93
CA LYS A 60 -14.92 -4.33 13.90
C LYS A 60 -14.41 -4.08 12.48
N PHE A 61 -14.51 -2.83 12.02
CA PHE A 61 -13.96 -2.41 10.75
C PHE A 61 -12.57 -1.76 10.91
N VAL A 62 -11.62 -2.18 10.08
CA VAL A 62 -10.28 -1.61 10.01
C VAL A 62 -9.98 -1.19 8.57
N LYS A 63 -9.75 0.11 8.37
CA LYS A 63 -9.29 0.62 7.08
C LYS A 63 -7.79 0.37 6.93
N GLY A 64 -7.38 -0.35 5.89
CA GLY A 64 -5.98 -0.55 5.58
C GLY A 64 -5.71 -1.55 4.47
N ASP A 65 -4.45 -1.62 4.05
CA ASP A 65 -4.00 -2.46 2.94
C ASP A 65 -3.33 -3.74 3.47
N ILE A 66 -3.69 -4.89 2.92
CA ILE A 66 -3.07 -6.19 3.22
C ILE A 66 -1.58 -6.23 2.85
N GLY A 67 -1.12 -5.34 1.96
CA GLY A 67 0.30 -5.17 1.65
C GLY A 67 1.12 -4.54 2.79
N SER A 68 0.47 -4.05 3.85
CA SER A 68 1.10 -3.52 5.05
C SER A 68 1.34 -4.63 6.07
N ALA A 69 2.54 -5.21 6.09
CA ALA A 69 2.86 -6.28 7.04
C ALA A 69 2.71 -5.84 8.50
N ASP A 70 3.03 -4.58 8.82
CA ASP A 70 2.89 -4.03 10.17
C ASP A 70 1.43 -4.07 10.63
N LEU A 71 0.51 -3.62 9.78
CA LEU A 71 -0.92 -3.62 10.08
C LEU A 71 -1.44 -5.04 10.22
N VAL A 72 -1.07 -5.94 9.30
CA VAL A 72 -1.51 -7.33 9.34
C VAL A 72 -1.03 -8.00 10.62
N ASN A 73 0.28 -7.93 10.93
CA ASN A 73 0.84 -8.51 12.15
C ASN A 73 0.19 -7.91 13.41
N TYR A 74 0.01 -6.58 13.44
CA TYR A 74 -0.69 -5.90 14.53
C TYR A 74 -2.09 -6.49 14.74
N LEU A 75 -2.90 -6.61 13.68
CA LEU A 75 -4.27 -7.12 13.78
C LEU A 75 -4.32 -8.58 14.22
N LEU A 76 -3.44 -9.43 13.69
CA LEU A 76 -3.40 -10.84 14.09
C LEU A 76 -3.18 -10.97 15.59
N ILE A 77 -2.24 -10.20 16.14
CA ILE A 77 -1.88 -10.23 17.57
C ILE A 77 -2.97 -9.54 18.41
N THR A 78 -3.32 -8.29 18.12
CA THR A 78 -4.18 -7.48 19.01
C THR A 78 -5.60 -7.97 19.09
N GLU A 79 -6.11 -8.55 18.01
CA GLU A 79 -7.46 -9.12 17.95
C GLU A 79 -7.46 -10.63 18.22
N ASN A 80 -6.30 -11.22 18.56
CA ASN A 80 -6.12 -12.67 18.77
C ASN A 80 -6.73 -13.51 17.64
N ILE A 81 -6.53 -13.11 16.39
CA ILE A 81 -7.12 -13.76 15.21
C ILE A 81 -6.67 -15.23 15.16
N ASP A 82 -7.63 -16.15 15.11
CA ASP A 82 -7.37 -17.58 14.92
C ASP A 82 -7.72 -18.05 13.50
N THR A 83 -8.55 -17.27 12.78
CA THR A 83 -9.07 -17.64 11.47
C THR A 83 -8.98 -16.48 10.52
N ILE A 84 -8.53 -16.73 9.28
CA ILE A 84 -8.52 -15.73 8.22
C ILE A 84 -9.37 -16.21 7.06
N MET A 85 -10.24 -15.34 6.55
CA MET A 85 -10.94 -15.51 5.27
C MET A 85 -10.50 -14.41 4.31
N HIS A 86 -9.66 -14.76 3.35
CA HIS A 86 -8.93 -13.82 2.52
C HIS A 86 -9.62 -13.60 1.16
N PHE A 87 -10.44 -12.54 1.06
CA PHE A 87 -11.15 -12.17 -0.18
C PHE A 87 -10.52 -10.99 -0.94
N ALA A 88 -9.76 -10.14 -0.24
CA ALA A 88 -9.17 -8.93 -0.82
C ALA A 88 -8.33 -9.24 -2.07
N ALA A 89 -8.72 -8.67 -3.21
CA ALA A 89 -8.06 -8.82 -4.50
C ALA A 89 -8.47 -7.71 -5.47
N GLN A 90 -7.66 -7.47 -6.49
CA GLN A 90 -8.06 -6.80 -7.72
C GLN A 90 -8.63 -7.82 -8.71
N THR A 91 -9.81 -7.56 -9.30
CA THR A 91 -10.62 -8.61 -9.97
C THR A 91 -11.20 -8.25 -11.34
N HIS A 92 -10.98 -7.05 -11.87
CA HIS A 92 -11.55 -6.67 -13.16
C HIS A 92 -10.64 -7.10 -14.32
N VAL A 93 -11.07 -8.12 -15.08
CA VAL A 93 -10.26 -8.73 -16.16
C VAL A 93 -9.77 -7.71 -17.18
N ASP A 94 -10.64 -6.82 -17.70
CA ASP A 94 -10.21 -5.82 -18.70
C ASP A 94 -9.15 -4.85 -18.15
N ASN A 95 -9.22 -4.52 -16.86
CA ASN A 95 -8.24 -3.62 -16.23
C ASN A 95 -6.89 -4.33 -16.02
N SER A 96 -6.88 -5.66 -15.97
CA SER A 96 -5.66 -6.45 -15.77
C SER A 96 -4.73 -6.41 -16.98
N PHE A 97 -5.26 -6.25 -18.20
CA PHE A 97 -4.45 -6.08 -19.40
C PHE A 97 -3.73 -4.73 -19.45
N GLY A 98 -4.36 -3.67 -18.95
CA GLY A 98 -3.77 -2.33 -18.90
C GLY A 98 -2.85 -2.08 -17.69
N ASN A 99 -3.02 -2.82 -16.58
CA ASN A 99 -2.31 -2.55 -15.33
C ASN A 99 -1.97 -3.84 -14.53
N SER A 100 -1.41 -4.85 -15.18
CA SER A 100 -1.08 -6.16 -14.60
C SER A 100 -0.17 -6.11 -13.36
N PHE A 101 0.69 -5.10 -13.25
CA PHE A 101 1.55 -4.92 -12.07
C PHE A 101 0.77 -4.64 -10.78
N GLU A 102 -0.30 -3.84 -10.83
CA GLU A 102 -1.14 -3.62 -9.64
C GLU A 102 -1.90 -4.88 -9.23
N PHE A 103 -2.26 -5.75 -10.18
CA PHE A 103 -2.83 -7.07 -9.88
C PHE A 103 -1.81 -7.96 -9.18
N THR A 104 -0.56 -7.98 -9.66
CA THR A 104 0.54 -8.71 -8.99
C THR A 104 0.75 -8.22 -7.57
N LYS A 105 0.79 -6.90 -7.37
CA LYS A 105 0.98 -6.29 -6.06
C LYS A 105 -0.16 -6.59 -5.08
N ASN A 106 -1.42 -6.48 -5.53
CA ASN A 106 -2.56 -6.70 -4.64
C ASN A 106 -2.80 -8.20 -4.40
N ASN A 107 -2.77 -9.03 -5.46
CA ASN A 107 -3.17 -10.42 -5.38
C ASN A 107 -2.03 -11.32 -4.90
N ILE A 108 -0.81 -11.19 -5.44
CA ILE A 108 0.32 -12.05 -5.05
C ILE A 108 1.00 -11.49 -3.80
N TYR A 109 1.53 -10.26 -3.87
CA TYR A 109 2.29 -9.70 -2.74
C TYR A 109 1.41 -9.51 -1.50
N GLY A 110 0.17 -9.03 -1.66
CA GLY A 110 -0.80 -8.95 -0.54
C GLY A 110 -1.08 -10.30 0.13
N THR A 111 -1.28 -11.36 -0.66
CA THR A 111 -1.42 -12.73 -0.11
C THR A 111 -0.15 -13.16 0.61
N HIS A 112 1.02 -12.89 0.03
CA HIS A 112 2.31 -13.27 0.60
C HIS A 112 2.55 -12.61 1.97
N VAL A 113 2.20 -11.33 2.11
CA VAL A 113 2.28 -10.62 3.39
C VAL A 113 1.42 -11.29 4.46
N LEU A 114 0.18 -11.68 4.12
CA LEU A 114 -0.69 -12.42 5.03
C LEU A 114 -0.07 -13.77 5.43
N LEU A 115 0.45 -14.53 4.48
CA LEU A 115 1.07 -15.84 4.75
C LEU A 115 2.31 -15.73 5.66
N GLU A 116 3.19 -14.75 5.42
CA GLU A 116 4.33 -14.49 6.29
C GLU A 116 3.90 -14.08 7.70
N ALA A 117 2.88 -13.21 7.83
CA ALA A 117 2.34 -12.84 9.14
C ALA A 117 1.73 -14.04 9.89
N CYS A 118 1.03 -14.94 9.18
CA CYS A 118 0.50 -16.18 9.75
C CYS A 118 1.63 -17.09 10.26
N LYS A 119 2.69 -17.24 9.47
CA LYS A 119 3.87 -18.02 9.83
C LYS A 119 4.59 -17.46 11.06
N VAL A 120 4.75 -16.13 11.12
CA VAL A 120 5.44 -15.46 12.24
C VAL A 120 4.64 -15.57 13.53
N THR A 121 3.32 -15.37 13.47
CA THR A 121 2.46 -15.39 14.67
C THR A 121 2.14 -16.80 15.17
N GLY A 122 2.05 -17.79 14.27
CA GLY A 122 1.85 -19.20 14.63
C GLY A 122 0.52 -19.53 15.30
N GLN A 123 -0.42 -18.57 15.40
CA GLN A 123 -1.70 -18.72 16.10
C GLN A 123 -2.87 -19.09 15.19
N ILE A 124 -2.68 -19.00 13.87
CA ILE A 124 -3.73 -19.28 12.88
C ILE A 124 -4.04 -20.77 12.84
N ARG A 125 -5.32 -21.10 13.01
CA ARG A 125 -5.86 -22.45 12.99
C ARG A 125 -6.62 -22.75 11.70
N ARG A 126 -7.00 -21.72 10.94
CA ARG A 126 -7.63 -21.86 9.62
C ARG A 126 -7.38 -20.63 8.74
N PHE A 127 -6.87 -20.85 7.53
CA PHE A 127 -6.65 -19.81 6.53
C PHE A 127 -7.40 -20.17 5.24
N ILE A 128 -8.51 -19.48 4.97
CA ILE A 128 -9.33 -19.71 3.78
C ILE A 128 -8.93 -18.71 2.70
N HIS A 129 -8.25 -19.18 1.66
CA HIS A 129 -7.90 -18.39 0.50
C HIS A 129 -9.01 -18.44 -0.56
N VAL A 130 -9.56 -17.28 -0.91
CA VAL A 130 -10.62 -17.20 -1.91
C VAL A 130 -10.03 -16.92 -3.28
N SER A 131 -10.25 -17.85 -4.21
CA SER A 131 -9.82 -17.79 -5.60
C SER A 131 -11.01 -17.96 -6.56
N THR A 132 -10.75 -18.25 -7.83
CA THR A 132 -11.72 -18.20 -8.93
C THR A 132 -11.60 -19.42 -9.83
N ASP A 133 -12.68 -19.81 -10.50
CA ASP A 133 -12.67 -20.82 -11.56
C ASP A 133 -11.75 -20.47 -12.74
N GLU A 134 -11.57 -19.19 -13.06
CA GLU A 134 -10.66 -18.73 -14.15
C GLU A 134 -9.20 -19.21 -13.99
N VAL A 135 -8.79 -19.69 -12.80
CA VAL A 135 -7.44 -20.27 -12.63
C VAL A 135 -7.27 -21.60 -13.37
N TYR A 136 -8.36 -22.31 -13.66
CA TYR A 136 -8.34 -23.52 -14.49
C TYR A 136 -8.21 -23.22 -15.97
N GLY A 137 -8.50 -21.99 -16.40
CA GLY A 137 -8.58 -21.61 -17.81
C GLY A 137 -9.85 -22.12 -18.49
N GLU A 138 -9.86 -21.98 -19.81
CA GLU A 138 -10.96 -22.39 -20.67
C GLU A 138 -11.25 -23.90 -20.57
N THR A 139 -12.54 -24.25 -20.58
CA THR A 139 -13.00 -25.64 -20.65
C THR A 139 -13.58 -25.91 -22.04
N ASP A 140 -13.25 -27.06 -22.62
CA ASP A 140 -13.79 -27.48 -23.92
C ASP A 140 -15.33 -27.46 -23.95
N GLU A 141 -15.91 -27.02 -25.07
CA GLU A 141 -17.37 -26.94 -25.23
C GLU A 141 -18.06 -28.30 -25.07
N ASP A 142 -17.41 -29.39 -25.52
CA ASP A 142 -17.93 -30.75 -25.44
C ASP A 142 -17.65 -31.44 -24.09
N ALA A 143 -17.02 -30.74 -23.13
CA ALA A 143 -16.70 -31.33 -21.83
C ALA A 143 -17.97 -31.68 -21.05
N VAL A 144 -18.08 -32.98 -20.70
CA VAL A 144 -19.20 -33.53 -19.90
C VAL A 144 -18.93 -33.42 -18.40
N VAL A 145 -17.65 -33.36 -18.01
CA VAL A 145 -17.20 -33.26 -16.62
C VAL A 145 -16.47 -31.93 -16.44
N GLY A 146 -16.89 -31.16 -15.45
CA GLY A 146 -16.25 -29.89 -15.11
C GLY A 146 -14.90 -30.09 -14.43
N ASN A 147 -14.13 -29.02 -14.36
CA ASN A 147 -12.85 -29.02 -13.65
C ASN A 147 -13.05 -29.32 -12.16
N HIS A 148 -12.48 -30.42 -11.70
CA HIS A 148 -12.43 -30.79 -10.29
C HIS A 148 -11.21 -30.17 -9.61
N GLU A 149 -11.10 -30.24 -8.28
CA GLU A 149 -10.07 -29.50 -7.55
C GLU A 149 -8.62 -29.88 -7.84
N ALA A 150 -8.40 -31.10 -8.35
CA ALA A 150 -7.09 -31.60 -8.77
C ALA A 150 -6.74 -31.24 -10.24
N SER A 151 -7.63 -30.54 -10.96
CA SER A 151 -7.36 -30.09 -12.34
C SER A 151 -6.19 -29.11 -12.36
N GLN A 152 -5.46 -29.12 -13.48
CA GLN A 152 -4.33 -28.22 -13.69
C GLN A 152 -4.80 -26.76 -13.73
N LEU A 153 -3.96 -25.86 -13.20
CA LEU A 153 -4.18 -24.43 -13.34
C LEU A 153 -3.58 -23.94 -14.66
N LEU A 154 -4.42 -23.41 -15.55
CA LEU A 154 -4.06 -22.92 -16.88
C LEU A 154 -4.63 -21.50 -17.10
N PRO A 155 -4.24 -20.51 -16.26
CA PRO A 155 -4.80 -19.17 -16.35
C PRO A 155 -4.47 -18.49 -17.69
N THR A 156 -5.49 -17.90 -18.32
CA THR A 156 -5.43 -17.32 -19.68
C THR A 156 -5.30 -15.79 -19.69
N ASN A 157 -5.44 -15.12 -18.55
CA ASN A 157 -5.41 -13.65 -18.46
C ASN A 157 -4.59 -13.16 -17.24
N PRO A 158 -4.14 -11.89 -17.21
CA PRO A 158 -3.29 -11.40 -16.12
C PRO A 158 -3.96 -11.46 -14.74
N TYR A 159 -5.28 -11.28 -14.65
CA TYR A 159 -6.01 -11.44 -13.39
C TYR A 159 -5.94 -12.89 -12.91
N SER A 160 -6.37 -13.86 -13.72
CA SER A 160 -6.37 -15.28 -13.34
C SER A 160 -4.95 -15.80 -13.06
N ALA A 161 -3.94 -15.31 -13.80
CA ALA A 161 -2.54 -15.63 -13.56
C ALA A 161 -2.07 -15.18 -12.17
N THR A 162 -2.45 -13.97 -11.74
CA THR A 162 -2.10 -13.49 -10.38
C THR A 162 -2.85 -14.21 -9.27
N LYS A 163 -4.09 -14.68 -9.52
CA LYS A 163 -4.83 -15.53 -8.58
C LYS A 163 -4.20 -16.92 -8.46
N ALA A 164 -3.84 -17.55 -9.57
CA ALA A 164 -3.11 -18.82 -9.58
C ALA A 164 -1.74 -18.69 -8.91
N GLY A 165 -1.01 -17.59 -9.16
CA GLY A 165 0.26 -17.31 -8.48
C GLY A 165 0.12 -17.17 -6.96
N ALA A 166 -0.95 -16.53 -6.48
CA ALA A 166 -1.25 -16.46 -5.05
C ALA A 166 -1.58 -17.86 -4.48
N GLU A 167 -2.35 -18.69 -5.19
CA GLU A 167 -2.62 -20.07 -4.78
C GLU A 167 -1.35 -20.91 -4.63
N MET A 168 -0.38 -20.75 -5.54
CA MET A 168 0.89 -21.46 -5.45
C MET A 168 1.65 -21.10 -4.16
N LEU A 169 1.63 -19.83 -3.75
CA LEU A 169 2.19 -19.42 -2.46
C LEU A 169 1.43 -20.03 -1.28
N VAL A 170 0.09 -19.98 -1.29
CA VAL A 170 -0.73 -20.57 -0.22
C VAL A 170 -0.44 -22.06 -0.07
N MET A 171 -0.39 -22.80 -1.18
CA MET A 171 -0.03 -24.22 -1.20
C MET A 171 1.39 -24.46 -0.66
N ALA A 172 2.37 -23.69 -1.14
CA ALA A 172 3.76 -23.83 -0.71
C ALA A 172 3.89 -23.60 0.80
N TYR A 173 3.18 -22.61 1.36
CA TYR A 173 3.22 -22.30 2.78
C TYR A 173 2.52 -23.35 3.64
N GLY A 174 1.40 -23.90 3.17
CA GLY A 174 0.76 -25.05 3.82
C GLY A 174 1.72 -26.25 3.90
N ARG A 175 2.44 -26.56 2.82
CA ARG A 175 3.40 -27.68 2.77
C ARG A 175 4.68 -27.44 3.56
N SER A 176 5.24 -26.23 3.46
CA SER A 176 6.59 -25.93 3.98
C SER A 176 6.57 -25.54 5.46
N TYR A 177 5.48 -24.93 5.92
CA TYR A 177 5.37 -24.36 7.27
C TYR A 177 4.18 -24.91 8.06
N GLY A 178 3.41 -25.85 7.49
CA GLY A 178 2.26 -26.45 8.17
C GLY A 178 1.10 -25.48 8.40
N LEU A 179 1.01 -24.39 7.64
CA LEU A 179 -0.11 -23.45 7.78
C LEU A 179 -1.44 -24.15 7.43
N PRO A 180 -2.50 -23.96 8.24
CA PRO A 180 -3.77 -24.68 8.05
C PRO A 180 -4.63 -24.05 6.96
N VAL A 181 -4.17 -24.15 5.72
CA VAL A 181 -4.77 -23.50 4.55
C VAL A 181 -5.91 -24.31 3.96
N ILE A 182 -6.94 -23.62 3.47
CA ILE A 182 -8.02 -24.14 2.64
C ILE A 182 -8.16 -23.18 1.47
N THR A 183 -8.35 -23.68 0.26
CA THR A 183 -8.58 -22.82 -0.91
C THR A 183 -9.99 -23.04 -1.43
N THR A 184 -10.67 -21.97 -1.84
CA THR A 184 -11.96 -22.06 -2.54
C THR A 184 -11.83 -21.49 -3.94
N ARG A 185 -12.45 -22.11 -4.94
CA ARG A 185 -12.51 -21.59 -6.31
C ARG A 185 -13.97 -21.48 -6.71
N GLY A 186 -14.46 -20.26 -6.94
CA GLY A 186 -15.87 -20.00 -7.21
C GLY A 186 -16.18 -19.67 -8.67
N ASN A 187 -17.41 -19.97 -9.11
CA ASN A 187 -17.97 -19.43 -10.35
C ASN A 187 -18.34 -17.93 -10.22
N ASN A 188 -18.88 -17.35 -11.29
CA ASN A 188 -19.41 -15.99 -11.28
C ASN A 188 -20.51 -15.83 -10.22
N VAL A 189 -20.34 -14.86 -9.33
CA VAL A 189 -21.32 -14.53 -8.29
C VAL A 189 -22.13 -13.31 -8.73
N TYR A 190 -23.42 -13.29 -8.42
CA TYR A 190 -24.30 -12.16 -8.68
C TYR A 190 -25.27 -11.90 -7.52
N GLY A 191 -25.73 -10.66 -7.38
CA GLY A 191 -26.59 -10.28 -6.26
C GLY A 191 -26.55 -8.79 -5.92
N PRO A 192 -27.29 -8.39 -4.86
CA PRO A 192 -27.15 -7.10 -4.19
C PRO A 192 -25.69 -6.71 -3.91
N ASN A 193 -25.37 -5.41 -3.84
CA ASN A 193 -24.02 -4.92 -3.52
C ASN A 193 -22.91 -5.34 -4.52
N GLN A 194 -23.23 -5.79 -5.73
CA GLN A 194 -22.22 -5.97 -6.76
C GLN A 194 -21.89 -4.63 -7.43
N PHE A 195 -20.61 -4.38 -7.76
CA PHE A 195 -20.24 -3.11 -8.40
C PHE A 195 -20.74 -3.06 -9.86
N PRO A 196 -21.35 -1.95 -10.34
CA PRO A 196 -21.97 -1.80 -11.67
C PRO A 196 -21.12 -2.02 -12.94
N GLU A 197 -19.83 -2.34 -12.82
CA GLU A 197 -19.00 -2.73 -13.96
C GLU A 197 -19.26 -4.18 -14.40
N LYS A 198 -19.76 -5.02 -13.48
CA LYS A 198 -20.02 -6.45 -13.71
C LYS A 198 -21.30 -6.63 -14.53
N LEU A 199 -21.37 -7.73 -15.28
CA LEU A 199 -22.37 -7.99 -16.31
C LEU A 199 -23.83 -7.73 -15.88
N ILE A 200 -24.31 -8.45 -14.85
CA ILE A 200 -25.71 -8.41 -14.42
C ILE A 200 -26.09 -7.01 -13.87
N PRO A 201 -25.32 -6.40 -12.95
CA PRO A 201 -25.56 -5.02 -12.50
C PRO A 201 -25.57 -4.00 -13.64
N LYS A 202 -24.60 -4.09 -14.56
CA LYS A 202 -24.50 -3.20 -15.72
C LYS A 202 -25.77 -3.30 -16.56
N PHE A 203 -26.21 -4.52 -16.87
CA PHE A 203 -27.41 -4.74 -17.67
C PHE A 203 -28.68 -4.25 -16.98
N ILE A 204 -28.83 -4.51 -15.69
CA ILE A 204 -29.96 -4.00 -14.91
C ILE A 204 -30.02 -2.46 -14.96
N LEU A 205 -28.89 -1.79 -14.73
CA LEU A 205 -28.84 -0.32 -14.72
C LEU A 205 -29.01 0.30 -16.11
N LEU A 206 -28.48 -0.32 -17.16
CA LEU A 206 -28.70 0.13 -18.53
C LEU A 206 -30.17 -0.07 -18.95
N ALA A 207 -30.74 -1.23 -18.64
CA ALA A 207 -32.15 -1.51 -18.87
C ALA A 207 -33.04 -0.52 -18.11
N LEU A 208 -32.75 -0.22 -16.84
CA LEU A 208 -33.46 0.81 -16.06
C LEU A 208 -33.45 2.18 -16.74
N ASN A 209 -32.34 2.55 -17.37
CA ASN A 209 -32.15 3.84 -18.02
C ASN A 209 -32.58 3.88 -19.50
N GLY A 210 -33.23 2.83 -20.02
CA GLY A 210 -33.63 2.83 -21.44
C GLY A 210 -32.46 2.66 -22.41
N LYS A 211 -31.28 2.24 -21.94
CA LYS A 211 -30.07 2.14 -22.75
C LYS A 211 -29.85 0.71 -23.27
N PRO A 212 -29.15 0.54 -24.41
CA PRO A 212 -28.77 -0.76 -24.91
C PRO A 212 -27.86 -1.54 -23.96
N LEU A 213 -27.92 -2.86 -23.99
CA LEU A 213 -27.13 -3.82 -23.24
C LEU A 213 -25.92 -4.25 -24.08
N PRO A 214 -24.69 -3.80 -23.74
CA PRO A 214 -23.51 -4.13 -24.54
C PRO A 214 -23.07 -5.57 -24.31
N ILE A 215 -23.01 -6.36 -25.38
CA ILE A 215 -22.50 -7.74 -25.39
C ILE A 215 -21.16 -7.76 -26.14
N HIS A 216 -20.10 -8.23 -25.48
CA HIS A 216 -18.80 -8.43 -26.12
C HIS A 216 -18.83 -9.62 -27.09
N GLY A 217 -18.35 -9.42 -28.31
CA GLY A 217 -18.37 -10.47 -29.33
C GLY A 217 -19.81 -10.79 -29.75
N ASP A 218 -20.15 -12.07 -29.78
CA ASP A 218 -21.50 -12.57 -30.13
C ASP A 218 -22.33 -12.99 -28.90
N GLY A 219 -21.76 -12.89 -27.70
CA GLY A 219 -22.41 -13.29 -26.45
C GLY A 219 -22.58 -14.79 -26.24
N SER A 220 -21.92 -15.62 -27.05
CA SER A 220 -21.97 -17.08 -26.95
C SER A 220 -21.22 -17.64 -25.74
N ASN A 221 -20.35 -16.84 -25.11
CA ASN A 221 -19.60 -17.25 -23.91
C ASN A 221 -20.51 -17.81 -22.82
N VAL A 222 -20.17 -18.98 -22.32
CA VAL A 222 -20.92 -19.75 -21.32
C VAL A 222 -20.30 -19.56 -19.95
N ARG A 223 -21.13 -19.22 -18.96
CA ARG A 223 -20.74 -19.07 -17.56
C ARG A 223 -21.75 -19.72 -16.63
N SER A 224 -21.31 -20.06 -15.43
CA SER A 224 -22.19 -20.48 -14.34
C SER A 224 -22.38 -19.33 -13.36
N TYR A 225 -23.61 -19.08 -12.93
CA TYR A 225 -23.95 -17.96 -12.06
C TYR A 225 -24.52 -18.44 -10.73
N LEU A 226 -23.93 -18.00 -9.63
CA LEU A 226 -24.38 -18.32 -8.28
C LEU A 226 -24.85 -17.07 -7.53
N TYR A 227 -25.98 -17.20 -6.84
CA TYR A 227 -26.52 -16.12 -6.03
C TYR A 227 -25.66 -15.88 -4.77
N CYS A 228 -25.41 -14.61 -4.44
CA CYS A 228 -24.42 -14.23 -3.43
C CYS A 228 -24.68 -14.78 -2.01
N GLU A 229 -25.93 -14.94 -1.60
CA GLU A 229 -26.26 -15.51 -0.29
C GLU A 229 -25.99 -17.02 -0.22
N ASP A 230 -26.22 -17.75 -1.32
CA ASP A 230 -25.89 -19.18 -1.41
C ASP A 230 -24.37 -19.37 -1.36
N VAL A 231 -23.62 -18.47 -1.99
CA VAL A 231 -22.15 -18.43 -1.92
C VAL A 231 -21.68 -18.06 -0.50
N ALA A 232 -22.33 -17.11 0.18
CA ALA A 232 -22.00 -16.79 1.56
C ALA A 232 -22.23 -17.99 2.49
N GLU A 233 -23.28 -18.78 2.25
CA GLU A 233 -23.51 -20.06 2.94
C GLU A 233 -22.43 -21.11 2.58
N ALA A 234 -21.95 -21.16 1.34
CA ALA A 234 -20.84 -22.05 0.96
C ALA A 234 -19.58 -21.75 1.79
N PHE A 235 -19.23 -20.47 1.94
CA PHE A 235 -18.09 -20.04 2.75
C PHE A 235 -18.25 -20.40 4.22
N GLU A 236 -19.47 -20.31 4.77
CA GLU A 236 -19.77 -20.79 6.12
C GLU A 236 -19.56 -22.31 6.24
N VAL A 237 -20.08 -23.10 5.30
CA VAL A 237 -19.88 -24.56 5.31
C VAL A 237 -18.40 -24.92 5.24
N VAL A 238 -17.63 -24.28 4.36
CA VAL A 238 -16.17 -24.49 4.27
C VAL A 238 -15.48 -24.03 5.56
N LEU A 239 -15.91 -22.92 6.16
CA LEU A 239 -15.38 -22.40 7.41
C LEU A 239 -15.51 -23.37 8.58
N HIS A 240 -16.60 -24.12 8.69
CA HIS A 240 -16.78 -25.06 9.81
C HIS A 240 -16.36 -26.49 9.49
N ARG A 241 -16.61 -26.94 8.26
CA ARG A 241 -16.50 -28.36 7.86
C ARG A 241 -15.40 -28.65 6.85
N GLY A 242 -14.78 -27.62 6.28
CA GLY A 242 -13.66 -27.79 5.35
C GLY A 242 -12.44 -28.44 6.02
N ASP A 243 -11.81 -29.35 5.29
CA ASP A 243 -10.58 -30.02 5.68
C ASP A 243 -9.37 -29.15 5.32
N VAL A 244 -8.44 -29.04 6.26
CA VAL A 244 -7.17 -28.33 6.05
C VAL A 244 -6.33 -29.04 4.98
N GLY A 245 -5.72 -28.26 4.09
CA GLY A 245 -4.93 -28.74 2.94
C GLY A 245 -5.77 -29.01 1.70
N HIS A 246 -7.09 -28.85 1.78
CA HIS A 246 -7.99 -29.13 0.67
C HIS A 246 -8.41 -27.86 -0.08
N VAL A 247 -8.69 -28.04 -1.36
CA VAL A 247 -9.40 -27.08 -2.19
C VAL A 247 -10.87 -27.48 -2.27
N TYR A 248 -11.79 -26.51 -2.38
CA TYR A 248 -13.21 -26.71 -2.62
C TYR A 248 -13.71 -25.80 -3.76
N ASN A 249 -14.30 -26.40 -4.78
CA ASN A 249 -15.01 -25.65 -5.82
C ASN A 249 -16.39 -25.21 -5.29
N ILE A 250 -16.73 -23.93 -5.47
CA ILE A 250 -18.04 -23.35 -5.17
C ILE A 250 -18.71 -23.04 -6.52
N GLY A 251 -19.47 -24.00 -7.04
CA GLY A 251 -20.01 -23.91 -8.40
C GLY A 251 -21.44 -24.40 -8.53
N THR A 252 -21.94 -24.34 -9.76
CA THR A 252 -23.19 -24.97 -10.19
C THR A 252 -23.00 -25.58 -11.57
N LYS A 253 -23.83 -26.56 -11.92
CA LYS A 253 -23.89 -27.14 -13.27
C LYS A 253 -24.86 -26.38 -14.19
N LYS A 254 -25.50 -25.34 -13.67
CA LYS A 254 -26.47 -24.51 -14.39
C LYS A 254 -25.73 -23.42 -15.16
N GLU A 255 -25.41 -23.73 -16.41
CA GLU A 255 -24.72 -22.82 -17.31
C GLU A 255 -25.70 -21.90 -18.05
N ARG A 256 -25.27 -20.68 -18.35
CA ARG A 256 -26.00 -19.72 -19.18
C ARG A 256 -25.04 -18.95 -20.08
N ARG A 257 -25.47 -18.66 -21.31
CA ARG A 257 -24.71 -17.77 -22.19
C ARG A 257 -24.92 -16.32 -21.79
N VAL A 258 -23.93 -15.47 -22.06
CA VAL A 258 -24.03 -14.03 -21.82
C VAL A 258 -25.26 -13.42 -22.51
N ILE A 259 -25.58 -13.87 -23.73
CA ILE A 259 -26.76 -13.42 -24.45
C ILE A 259 -28.08 -13.82 -23.77
N ASP A 260 -28.14 -15.00 -23.16
CA ASP A 260 -29.34 -15.46 -22.46
C ASP A 260 -29.58 -14.61 -21.19
N VAL A 261 -28.50 -14.21 -20.49
CA VAL A 261 -28.58 -13.27 -19.37
C VAL A 261 -29.11 -11.91 -19.80
N ALA A 262 -28.68 -11.38 -20.95
CA ALA A 262 -29.19 -10.12 -21.48
C ALA A 262 -30.70 -10.23 -21.78
N LYS A 263 -31.13 -11.33 -22.41
CA LYS A 263 -32.54 -11.60 -22.72
C LYS A 263 -33.39 -11.73 -21.46
N ASP A 264 -32.91 -12.46 -20.45
CA ASP A 264 -33.60 -12.62 -19.17
C ASP A 264 -33.82 -11.26 -18.48
N ILE A 265 -32.80 -10.39 -18.50
CA ILE A 265 -32.91 -9.03 -17.93
C ILE A 265 -33.86 -8.15 -18.75
N SER A 266 -33.77 -8.16 -20.09
CA SER A 266 -34.71 -7.41 -20.94
C SER A 266 -36.17 -7.81 -20.69
N ASN A 267 -36.42 -9.12 -20.55
CA ASN A 267 -37.74 -9.66 -20.25
C ASN A 267 -38.26 -9.19 -18.89
N LEU A 268 -37.41 -9.13 -17.85
CA LEU A 268 -37.79 -8.60 -16.53
C LEU A 268 -38.24 -7.13 -16.59
N PHE A 269 -37.71 -6.36 -17.53
CA PHE A 269 -38.11 -4.96 -17.79
C PHE A 269 -39.25 -4.81 -18.81
N ASN A 270 -39.85 -5.91 -19.27
CA ASN A 270 -40.84 -5.95 -20.35
C ASN A 270 -40.34 -5.24 -21.63
N LYS A 271 -39.05 -5.40 -21.94
CA LYS A 271 -38.42 -4.85 -23.15
C LYS A 271 -38.17 -5.93 -24.17
N ASP A 272 -38.27 -5.57 -25.44
CA ASP A 272 -37.85 -6.43 -26.55
C ASP A 272 -36.34 -6.68 -26.45
N PRO A 273 -35.89 -7.94 -26.25
CA PRO A 273 -34.48 -8.26 -26.15
C PRO A 273 -33.68 -7.90 -27.41
N ASP A 274 -34.25 -8.10 -28.60
CA ASP A 274 -33.52 -7.88 -29.86
C ASP A 274 -33.26 -6.38 -30.10
N ALA A 275 -34.19 -5.52 -29.67
CA ALA A 275 -34.00 -4.07 -29.68
C ALA A 275 -33.13 -3.55 -28.53
N SER A 276 -32.98 -4.32 -27.44
CA SER A 276 -32.23 -3.92 -26.25
C SER A 276 -30.75 -4.27 -26.35
N ILE A 277 -30.37 -5.28 -27.12
CA ILE A 277 -28.99 -5.80 -27.17
C ILE A 277 -28.17 -5.03 -28.20
N GLN A 278 -26.93 -4.68 -27.84
CA GLN A 278 -25.95 -4.11 -28.74
C GLN A 278 -24.65 -4.90 -28.69
N PHE A 279 -24.20 -5.44 -29.82
CA PHE A 279 -22.89 -6.09 -29.89
C PHE A 279 -21.78 -5.04 -29.94
N VAL A 280 -20.73 -5.28 -29.18
CA VAL A 280 -19.53 -4.43 -29.07
C VAL A 280 -18.28 -5.27 -29.31
N GLU A 281 -17.14 -4.60 -29.47
CA GLU A 281 -15.85 -5.26 -29.66
C GLU A 281 -15.58 -6.31 -28.56
N ASN A 282 -14.99 -7.43 -28.94
CA ASN A 282 -14.65 -8.48 -28.01
C ASN A 282 -13.42 -8.09 -27.17
N ARG A 283 -13.21 -8.79 -26.05
CA ARG A 283 -12.02 -8.59 -25.22
C ARG A 283 -10.79 -9.22 -25.89
N PRO A 284 -9.57 -8.71 -25.61
CA PRO A 284 -8.34 -9.24 -26.20
C PRO A 284 -8.10 -10.73 -25.97
N PHE A 285 -8.68 -11.33 -24.92
CA PHE A 285 -8.79 -12.78 -24.69
C PHE A 285 -10.01 -13.02 -23.78
N ASN A 286 -10.96 -13.85 -24.22
CA ASN A 286 -12.19 -14.14 -23.47
C ASN A 286 -12.54 -15.63 -23.61
N ASP A 287 -12.23 -16.41 -22.58
CA ASP A 287 -12.47 -17.86 -22.56
C ASP A 287 -13.93 -18.18 -22.87
N GLN A 288 -14.16 -19.18 -23.72
CA GLN A 288 -15.50 -19.48 -24.20
C GLN A 288 -16.38 -20.04 -23.08
N ARG A 289 -15.86 -20.96 -22.27
CA ARG A 289 -16.61 -21.65 -21.23
C ARG A 289 -15.76 -21.89 -19.97
N TYR A 290 -16.38 -21.70 -18.81
CA TYR A 290 -15.84 -22.18 -17.52
C TYR A 290 -16.84 -23.16 -16.91
N PHE A 291 -16.38 -24.39 -16.66
CA PHE A 291 -17.22 -25.45 -16.12
C PHE A 291 -16.53 -26.11 -14.93
N LEU A 292 -17.17 -26.10 -13.76
CA LEU A 292 -16.65 -26.65 -12.51
C LEU A 292 -17.39 -27.92 -12.10
N ASP A 293 -16.67 -28.85 -11.48
CA ASP A 293 -17.26 -29.89 -10.65
C ASP A 293 -17.36 -29.40 -9.19
N ASP A 294 -18.57 -29.44 -8.61
CA ASP A 294 -18.92 -28.94 -7.28
C ASP A 294 -19.22 -30.07 -6.27
N GLN A 295 -19.03 -31.33 -6.66
CA GLN A 295 -19.44 -32.48 -5.83
C GLN A 295 -18.73 -32.55 -4.47
N LYS A 296 -17.47 -32.13 -4.40
CA LYS A 296 -16.71 -32.16 -3.15
C LYS A 296 -17.32 -31.27 -2.07
N LEU A 297 -17.79 -30.08 -2.44
CA LEU A 297 -18.47 -29.17 -1.53
C LEU A 297 -19.89 -29.66 -1.18
N LYS A 298 -20.61 -30.25 -2.14
CA LYS A 298 -21.91 -30.89 -1.89
C LYS A 298 -21.81 -31.99 -0.84
N ASN A 299 -20.75 -32.79 -0.89
CA ASN A 299 -20.48 -33.83 0.09
C ASN A 299 -20.18 -33.28 1.50
N LEU A 300 -19.82 -32.00 1.66
CA LEU A 300 -19.74 -31.31 2.97
C LEU A 300 -21.10 -30.85 3.49
N GLY A 301 -22.16 -30.97 2.69
CA GLY A 301 -23.54 -30.62 3.04
C GLY A 301 -23.99 -29.24 2.57
N TRP A 302 -23.31 -28.64 1.59
CA TRP A 302 -23.80 -27.42 0.93
C TRP A 302 -24.62 -27.77 -0.33
N SER A 303 -25.64 -26.97 -0.63
CA SER A 303 -26.37 -27.06 -1.88
C SER A 303 -26.92 -25.68 -2.26
N GLU A 304 -26.93 -25.38 -3.56
CA GLU A 304 -27.61 -24.20 -4.11
C GLU A 304 -29.12 -24.24 -3.75
N LYS A 305 -29.65 -23.12 -3.24
CA LYS A 305 -31.05 -23.00 -2.78
C LYS A 305 -31.85 -22.02 -3.63
N THR A 306 -31.20 -20.99 -4.12
CA THR A 306 -31.84 -19.90 -4.86
C THR A 306 -31.87 -20.25 -6.34
N THR A 307 -33.06 -20.23 -6.94
CA THR A 307 -33.20 -20.40 -8.40
C THR A 307 -32.67 -19.17 -9.15
N TRP A 308 -32.31 -19.33 -10.43
CA TRP A 308 -31.85 -18.20 -11.24
C TRP A 308 -32.87 -17.07 -11.28
N GLU A 309 -34.13 -17.42 -11.53
CA GLU A 309 -35.25 -16.49 -11.68
C GLU A 309 -35.49 -15.70 -10.39
N GLU A 310 -35.46 -16.39 -9.25
CA GLU A 310 -35.59 -15.76 -7.93
C GLU A 310 -34.40 -14.86 -7.61
N GLY A 311 -33.18 -15.35 -7.81
CA GLY A 311 -31.96 -14.59 -7.54
C GLY A 311 -31.85 -13.35 -8.44
N LEU A 312 -32.21 -13.46 -9.71
CA LEU A 312 -32.16 -12.36 -10.67
C LEU A 312 -33.19 -11.29 -10.30
N LYS A 313 -34.41 -11.71 -9.94
CA LYS A 313 -35.45 -10.80 -9.43
C LYS A 313 -34.99 -10.06 -8.16
N LYS A 314 -34.47 -10.76 -7.15
CA LYS A 314 -33.93 -10.14 -5.92
C LYS A 314 -32.81 -9.15 -6.23
N THR A 315 -31.96 -9.48 -7.19
CA THR A 315 -30.86 -8.60 -7.63
C THR A 315 -31.40 -7.33 -8.27
N MET A 316 -32.34 -7.47 -9.21
CA MET A 316 -33.02 -6.34 -9.87
C MET A 316 -33.73 -5.45 -8.85
N ASP A 317 -34.58 -6.03 -8.00
CA ASP A 317 -35.33 -5.31 -6.97
C ASP A 317 -34.38 -4.51 -6.07
N TRP A 318 -33.21 -5.05 -5.75
CA TRP A 318 -32.21 -4.32 -4.97
C TRP A 318 -31.65 -3.10 -5.71
N TYR A 319 -31.26 -3.22 -6.99
CA TYR A 319 -30.77 -2.06 -7.76
C TYR A 319 -31.83 -0.99 -7.97
N VAL A 320 -33.09 -1.40 -8.18
CA VAL A 320 -34.23 -0.47 -8.29
C VAL A 320 -34.41 0.33 -7.00
N ASN A 321 -34.30 -0.34 -5.85
CA ASN A 321 -34.51 0.28 -4.54
C ASN A 321 -33.26 1.00 -3.98
N ASN A 322 -32.10 0.89 -4.64
CA ASN A 322 -30.83 1.45 -4.17
C ASN A 322 -30.04 2.18 -5.29
N PRO A 323 -30.65 3.14 -6.00
CA PRO A 323 -30.03 3.78 -7.18
C PRO A 323 -28.71 4.52 -6.85
N ASP A 324 -28.64 5.15 -5.67
CA ASP A 324 -27.48 5.96 -5.24
C ASP A 324 -26.47 5.17 -4.38
N TRP A 325 -26.51 3.84 -4.43
CA TRP A 325 -25.65 3.04 -3.56
C TRP A 325 -24.17 3.31 -3.81
N TRP A 326 -23.79 3.33 -5.10
CA TRP A 326 -22.41 3.44 -5.60
C TRP A 326 -21.99 4.85 -6.05
N GLY A 327 -22.89 5.84 -5.98
CA GLY A 327 -22.63 7.18 -6.51
C GLY A 327 -22.64 7.20 -8.04
N ASP A 328 -21.76 8.01 -8.65
CA ASP A 328 -21.64 8.07 -10.10
C ASP A 328 -20.98 6.80 -10.66
N VAL A 329 -21.74 6.07 -11.49
CA VAL A 329 -21.30 4.82 -12.11
C VAL A 329 -21.26 4.91 -13.64
N SER A 330 -21.35 6.12 -14.21
CA SER A 330 -21.38 6.35 -15.65
C SER A 330 -20.19 5.69 -16.38
N GLY A 331 -18.98 5.82 -15.84
CA GLY A 331 -17.78 5.16 -16.36
C GLY A 331 -17.81 3.63 -16.27
N ALA A 332 -18.46 3.08 -15.24
CA ALA A 332 -18.61 1.62 -15.06
C ALA A 332 -19.58 1.00 -16.08
N LEU A 333 -20.56 1.77 -16.54
CA LEU A 333 -21.57 1.34 -17.51
C LEU A 333 -21.07 1.36 -18.96
N LEU A 334 -19.86 1.85 -19.22
CA LEU A 334 -19.23 1.74 -20.54
C LEU A 334 -19.02 0.27 -20.92
N PRO A 335 -19.03 -0.08 -22.22
CA PRO A 335 -18.75 -1.43 -22.67
C PRO A 335 -17.39 -1.95 -22.18
N HIS A 336 -16.33 -1.16 -22.37
CA HIS A 336 -14.97 -1.43 -21.87
C HIS A 336 -14.57 -0.38 -20.82
N PRO A 337 -14.93 -0.58 -19.54
CA PRO A 337 -14.59 0.39 -18.50
C PRO A 337 -13.08 0.44 -18.27
N ARG A 338 -12.53 1.64 -18.10
CA ARG A 338 -11.12 1.87 -17.73
C ARG A 338 -11.04 2.40 -16.31
N MET A 339 -10.10 1.89 -15.52
CA MET A 339 -9.92 2.29 -14.11
C MET A 339 -9.72 3.81 -13.89
N LEU A 340 -9.14 4.52 -14.87
CA LEU A 340 -8.97 5.98 -14.86
C LEU A 340 -10.28 6.78 -14.98
N MET A 341 -11.38 6.12 -15.39
CA MET A 341 -12.70 6.74 -15.59
C MET A 341 -13.69 6.40 -14.46
N MET A 342 -13.23 5.75 -13.39
CA MET A 342 -14.01 5.46 -12.19
C MET A 342 -13.79 6.55 -11.14
N PRO A 343 -14.82 6.98 -10.39
CA PRO A 343 -14.61 7.90 -9.26
C PRO A 343 -13.65 7.28 -8.24
N GLY A 344 -12.54 7.98 -7.96
CA GLY A 344 -11.50 7.50 -7.03
C GLY A 344 -10.27 6.86 -7.68
N GLY A 345 -10.18 6.84 -9.01
CA GLY A 345 -8.93 6.50 -9.71
C GLY A 345 -7.80 7.50 -9.38
N VAL A 346 -6.61 6.99 -9.04
CA VAL A 346 -5.42 7.81 -8.82
C VAL A 346 -5.11 8.61 -10.09
N GLU A 347 -5.24 9.93 -10.05
CA GLU A 347 -4.73 10.84 -11.08
C GLU A 347 -3.23 10.61 -11.24
N ARG A 348 -2.85 9.87 -12.29
CA ARG A 348 -1.50 9.95 -12.84
C ARG A 348 -1.54 10.94 -13.99
N ASN A 349 -0.91 12.09 -13.81
CA ASN A 349 -0.50 12.95 -14.91
C ASN A 349 0.34 12.11 -15.88
N LEU A 350 -0.21 11.88 -17.07
CA LEU A 350 0.55 11.40 -18.22
C LEU A 350 0.75 12.60 -19.14
N ASP A 351 1.94 13.18 -19.04
CA ASP A 351 2.47 14.05 -20.08
C ASP A 351 2.78 13.21 -21.33
N GLY A 352 2.40 13.73 -22.50
CA GLY A 352 2.98 13.36 -23.80
C GLY A 352 2.23 12.30 -24.59
N ALA A 353 1.21 12.73 -25.36
CA ALA A 353 0.86 12.09 -26.61
C ALA A 353 0.56 13.17 -27.65
N GLU A 354 1.46 13.24 -28.63
CA GLU A 354 1.40 14.09 -29.82
C GLU A 354 0.04 13.95 -30.53
N LYS A 355 -0.55 15.09 -30.89
CA LYS A 355 -1.58 15.16 -31.93
C LYS A 355 -1.03 15.97 -33.08
N ASP A 356 -0.62 15.26 -34.12
CA ASP A 356 -0.55 15.78 -35.47
C ASP A 356 -1.95 16.12 -35.99
N GLY A 357 -2.05 17.18 -36.80
CA GLY A 357 -2.98 17.21 -37.92
C GLY A 357 -3.97 18.38 -38.01
N SER A 358 -3.53 19.40 -38.73
CA SER A 358 -4.31 20.25 -39.67
C SER A 358 -5.18 21.39 -39.12
N GLY A 359 -4.89 22.61 -39.60
CA GLY A 359 -5.72 23.80 -39.40
C GLY A 359 -4.99 25.08 -39.75
N SER A 360 -4.82 25.35 -41.04
CA SER A 360 -4.28 26.57 -41.63
C SER A 360 -5.16 27.80 -41.37
N SER A 361 -4.56 28.92 -40.96
CA SER A 361 -4.94 30.27 -41.42
C SER A 361 -3.94 31.32 -40.94
N GLU A 362 -3.21 31.91 -41.88
CA GLU A 362 -2.55 33.22 -41.71
C GLU A 362 -3.61 34.31 -41.46
N ILE A 363 -3.28 35.35 -40.69
CA ILE A 363 -3.48 36.76 -41.05
C ILE A 363 -2.74 37.66 -40.03
N SER A 364 -2.04 38.63 -40.63
CA SER A 364 -1.26 39.76 -40.13
C SER A 364 -1.90 40.70 -39.10
N GLY A 365 -1.06 41.44 -38.36
CA GLY A 365 -1.43 42.76 -37.83
C GLY A 365 -0.50 43.34 -36.75
N ASN A 366 0.40 44.23 -37.16
CA ASN A 366 1.18 45.14 -36.29
C ASN A 366 0.29 46.21 -35.64
N ALA A 367 0.57 46.60 -34.39
CA ALA A 367 0.71 48.01 -33.97
C ALA A 367 1.09 48.16 -32.47
N ASN A 368 2.09 49.02 -32.24
CA ASN A 368 2.60 49.50 -30.96
C ASN A 368 1.57 50.34 -30.16
N HIS A 369 1.71 50.37 -28.83
CA HIS A 369 1.83 51.64 -28.07
C HIS A 369 2.29 51.46 -26.61
N THR A 370 3.54 51.89 -26.38
CA THR A 370 4.02 52.80 -25.32
C THR A 370 3.67 52.60 -23.83
N GLY A 371 4.73 52.42 -23.02
CA GLY A 371 5.11 53.43 -22.02
C GLY A 371 5.14 53.02 -20.54
N MET A 372 6.31 52.61 -20.03
CA MET A 372 7.14 53.38 -19.07
C MET A 372 8.19 52.47 -18.40
N VAL A 373 9.45 52.78 -18.69
CA VAL A 373 10.69 52.26 -18.08
C VAL A 373 11.17 53.30 -17.07
N VAL A 374 11.71 52.90 -15.89
CA VAL A 374 12.97 53.38 -15.22
C VAL A 374 13.20 52.51 -13.95
N PRO A 375 14.43 52.11 -13.53
CA PRO A 375 15.57 51.54 -14.25
C PRO A 375 16.09 50.22 -13.61
N ALA A 376 16.56 49.25 -14.39
CA ALA A 376 17.35 48.15 -13.84
C ALA A 376 18.82 48.58 -13.69
N SER A 377 19.35 48.50 -12.48
CA SER A 377 20.78 48.56 -12.22
C SER A 377 21.47 47.38 -12.90
N LYS A 378 22.52 47.67 -13.65
CA LYS A 378 23.40 46.68 -14.26
C LYS A 378 24.07 45.86 -13.16
N ILE A 379 23.66 44.59 -13.03
CA ILE A 379 24.56 43.53 -12.58
C ILE A 379 24.63 42.54 -13.71
N SER A 380 25.76 42.57 -14.41
CA SER A 380 26.22 41.48 -15.25
C SER A 380 26.37 40.23 -14.37
N ASN A 381 25.56 39.20 -14.61
CA ASN A 381 25.91 37.84 -14.22
C ASN A 381 25.48 36.90 -15.35
N SER A 382 26.47 36.46 -16.13
CA SER A 382 26.48 35.12 -16.68
C SER A 382 25.99 34.12 -15.60
N PRO A 383 25.23 33.06 -15.92
CA PRO A 383 24.93 32.04 -14.93
C PRO A 383 26.28 31.47 -14.47
N SER A 384 26.72 31.84 -13.26
CA SER A 384 27.92 31.26 -12.69
C SER A 384 27.64 29.78 -12.57
N LYS A 385 28.44 28.95 -13.24
CA LYS A 385 28.40 27.50 -13.00
C LYS A 385 28.63 27.33 -11.50
N SER A 386 27.68 26.73 -10.80
CA SER A 386 27.84 26.40 -9.38
C SER A 386 29.19 25.70 -9.20
N PRO A 387 30.04 26.12 -8.25
CA PRO A 387 31.32 25.46 -7.99
C PRO A 387 31.13 24.06 -7.40
N TYR A 388 29.88 23.66 -7.12
CA TYR A 388 29.53 22.38 -6.55
C TYR A 388 28.82 21.49 -7.59
N LYS A 389 29.17 20.21 -7.59
CA LYS A 389 28.44 19.16 -8.28
C LYS A 389 28.27 17.97 -7.34
N PHE A 390 27.06 17.51 -7.11
CA PHE A 390 26.80 16.45 -6.13
C PHE A 390 26.50 15.10 -6.78
N LEU A 391 27.08 14.04 -6.23
CA LEU A 391 26.68 12.67 -6.52
C LEU A 391 25.84 12.13 -5.36
N ILE A 392 24.59 11.75 -5.63
CA ILE A 392 23.64 11.34 -4.60
C ILE A 392 23.36 9.83 -4.71
N TYR A 393 23.56 9.09 -3.63
CA TYR A 393 23.10 7.71 -3.51
C TYR A 393 21.79 7.65 -2.72
N GLY A 394 20.88 6.77 -3.13
CA GLY A 394 19.56 6.61 -2.49
C GLY A 394 18.39 7.24 -3.24
N ARG A 395 18.40 7.22 -4.58
CA ARG A 395 17.36 7.80 -5.46
C ARG A 395 15.92 7.45 -5.08
N THR A 396 15.65 6.20 -4.73
CA THR A 396 14.30 5.73 -4.34
C THR A 396 13.99 5.97 -2.84
N GLY A 397 14.96 6.50 -2.11
CA GLY A 397 14.87 6.85 -0.69
C GLY A 397 14.18 8.20 -0.50
N TRP A 398 13.63 8.42 0.69
CA TRP A 398 12.89 9.66 0.98
C TRP A 398 13.82 10.88 1.01
N ILE A 399 14.91 10.80 1.77
CA ILE A 399 15.92 11.86 1.86
C ILE A 399 16.59 12.09 0.50
N GLY A 400 16.99 11.03 -0.21
CA GLY A 400 17.63 11.15 -1.53
C GLY A 400 16.75 11.83 -2.58
N GLY A 401 15.42 11.65 -2.52
CA GLY A 401 14.46 12.36 -3.37
C GLY A 401 14.17 13.80 -2.94
N LEU A 402 14.38 14.16 -1.66
CA LEU A 402 14.26 15.55 -1.20
C LEU A 402 15.53 16.36 -1.51
N LEU A 403 16.71 15.73 -1.42
CA LEU A 403 17.99 16.37 -1.74
C LEU A 403 18.07 16.81 -3.19
N SER A 404 17.57 16.02 -4.13
CA SER A 404 17.53 16.43 -5.55
C SER A 404 16.68 17.67 -5.77
N LYS A 405 15.46 17.70 -5.20
CA LYS A 405 14.59 18.88 -5.26
C LYS A 405 15.25 20.13 -4.67
N LEU A 406 16.04 19.97 -3.60
CA LEU A 406 16.81 21.06 -3.02
C LEU A 406 17.97 21.49 -3.93
N CYS A 407 18.67 20.55 -4.55
CA CYS A 407 19.72 20.85 -5.52
C CYS A 407 19.15 21.62 -6.73
N GLU A 408 18.01 21.19 -7.27
CA GLU A 408 17.29 21.89 -8.35
C GLU A 408 16.92 23.31 -7.94
N LYS A 409 16.32 23.47 -6.75
CA LYS A 409 15.94 24.79 -6.21
C LYS A 409 17.14 25.71 -6.00
N GLN A 410 18.29 25.17 -5.63
CA GLN A 410 19.53 25.94 -5.40
C GLN A 410 20.42 26.06 -6.65
N GLY A 411 20.02 25.49 -7.79
CA GLY A 411 20.84 25.50 -9.01
C GLY A 411 22.14 24.73 -8.89
N ILE A 412 22.21 23.71 -8.04
CA ILE A 412 23.38 22.85 -7.86
C ILE A 412 23.26 21.63 -8.79
N PRO A 413 24.16 21.45 -9.78
CA PRO A 413 24.20 20.25 -10.59
C PRO A 413 24.33 18.99 -9.73
N TYR A 414 23.51 17.99 -9.98
CA TYR A 414 23.59 16.71 -9.29
C TYR A 414 23.33 15.55 -10.25
N GLU A 415 23.86 14.38 -9.90
CA GLU A 415 23.50 13.11 -10.54
C GLU A 415 23.28 12.04 -9.48
N TYR A 416 22.49 11.02 -9.83
CA TYR A 416 22.28 9.86 -8.97
C TYR A 416 23.30 8.77 -9.29
N GLY A 417 23.88 8.17 -8.25
CA GLY A 417 24.68 6.95 -8.38
C GLY A 417 23.82 5.81 -8.92
N LYS A 418 24.40 5.01 -9.81
CA LYS A 418 23.76 3.84 -10.43
C LYS A 418 24.10 2.56 -9.67
N GLY A 419 25.27 2.54 -9.02
CA GLY A 419 25.78 1.38 -8.30
C GLY A 419 25.04 1.03 -7.01
N ARG A 420 25.09 -0.26 -6.67
CA ARG A 420 24.89 -0.72 -5.29
C ARG A 420 26.14 -0.38 -4.49
N LEU A 421 25.96 0.00 -3.22
CA LEU A 421 27.08 0.47 -2.40
C LEU A 421 28.15 -0.61 -2.15
N GLU A 422 27.75 -1.88 -2.17
CA GLU A 422 28.67 -3.01 -2.09
C GLU A 422 29.52 -3.23 -3.35
N ASP A 423 29.15 -2.66 -4.50
CA ASP A 423 29.87 -2.77 -5.77
C ASP A 423 30.87 -1.62 -5.94
N ARG A 424 32.07 -1.80 -5.40
CA ARG A 424 33.14 -0.81 -5.43
C ARG A 424 33.49 -0.35 -6.86
N SER A 425 33.52 -1.27 -7.82
CA SER A 425 33.89 -0.96 -9.21
C SER A 425 32.88 -0.01 -9.85
N GLN A 426 31.59 -0.20 -9.57
CA GLN A 426 30.56 0.71 -10.03
C GLN A 426 30.62 2.07 -9.33
N LEU A 427 30.94 2.12 -8.02
CA LEU A 427 31.12 3.40 -7.31
C LEU A 427 32.24 4.26 -7.93
N LEU A 428 33.36 3.63 -8.28
CA LEU A 428 34.46 4.29 -8.98
C LEU A 428 34.04 4.77 -10.37
N SER A 429 33.29 3.95 -11.11
CA SER A 429 32.75 4.34 -12.42
C SER A 429 31.82 5.55 -12.32
N ASP A 430 30.92 5.56 -11.33
CA ASP A 430 29.99 6.67 -11.08
C ASP A 430 30.76 7.96 -10.77
N ILE A 431 31.78 7.92 -9.91
CA ILE A 431 32.60 9.08 -9.56
C ILE A 431 33.39 9.59 -10.76
N HIS A 432 34.03 8.71 -11.54
CA HIS A 432 34.80 9.11 -12.72
C HIS A 432 33.91 9.73 -13.81
N ALA A 433 32.72 9.20 -14.01
CA ALA A 433 31.77 9.70 -15.00
C ALA A 433 31.20 11.06 -14.58
N VAL A 434 30.75 11.17 -13.33
CA VAL A 434 30.04 12.35 -12.84
C VAL A 434 31.01 13.49 -12.50
N LYS A 435 32.22 13.17 -12.02
CA LYS A 435 33.20 14.12 -11.48
C LYS A 435 32.58 15.06 -10.42
N PRO A 436 31.98 14.50 -9.36
CA PRO A 436 31.35 15.31 -8.33
C PRO A 436 32.41 16.05 -7.50
N THR A 437 32.00 17.11 -6.81
CA THR A 437 32.79 17.73 -5.74
C THR A 437 32.47 17.10 -4.37
N HIS A 438 31.24 16.61 -4.19
CA HIS A 438 30.80 15.99 -2.94
C HIS A 438 29.88 14.80 -3.22
N VAL A 439 29.87 13.85 -2.29
CA VAL A 439 28.98 12.68 -2.34
C VAL A 439 28.00 12.73 -1.18
N PHE A 440 26.70 12.55 -1.46
CA PHE A 440 25.67 12.41 -0.45
C PHE A 440 25.19 10.95 -0.41
N ASN A 441 25.39 10.29 0.72
CA ASN A 441 24.88 8.95 0.96
C ASN A 441 23.58 8.98 1.76
N ALA A 442 22.45 8.90 1.05
CA ALA A 442 21.13 8.64 1.62
C ALA A 442 20.64 7.22 1.32
N ALA A 443 21.54 6.33 0.88
CA ALA A 443 21.23 4.93 0.63
C ALA A 443 21.36 4.12 1.92
N GLY A 444 20.47 3.14 2.07
CA GLY A 444 20.44 2.24 3.22
C GLY A 444 19.20 1.37 3.18
N VAL A 445 19.26 0.25 3.87
CA VAL A 445 18.12 -0.65 4.05
C VAL A 445 17.59 -0.46 5.46
N THR A 446 16.38 0.09 5.57
CA THR A 446 15.60 0.17 6.82
C THR A 446 14.58 -0.95 6.92
N GLY A 447 14.75 -2.00 6.10
CA GLY A 447 13.78 -3.08 5.93
C GLY A 447 12.52 -2.66 5.17
N ARG A 448 11.83 -3.62 4.53
CA ARG A 448 10.50 -3.43 3.94
C ARG A 448 9.54 -4.43 4.58
N PRO A 449 8.43 -3.99 5.20
CA PRO A 449 7.96 -2.60 5.30
C PRO A 449 8.61 -1.77 6.42
N ASN A 450 9.30 -2.38 7.40
CA ASN A 450 9.90 -1.67 8.54
C ASN A 450 11.24 -2.28 8.99
N VAL A 451 11.83 -1.72 10.06
CA VAL A 451 13.13 -2.14 10.64
C VAL A 451 13.18 -3.62 11.04
N ASP A 452 12.05 -4.24 11.38
CA ASP A 452 11.99 -5.63 11.85
C ASP A 452 12.37 -6.63 10.74
N TRP A 453 12.26 -6.23 9.46
CA TRP A 453 12.81 -7.02 8.33
C TRP A 453 14.33 -7.26 8.49
N CYS A 454 15.05 -6.32 9.11
CA CYS A 454 16.48 -6.47 9.36
C CYS A 454 16.80 -7.60 10.34
N GLU A 455 15.84 -8.01 11.18
CA GLU A 455 16.02 -9.13 12.12
C GLU A 455 16.13 -10.48 11.41
N SER A 456 15.43 -10.63 10.27
CA SER A 456 15.40 -11.87 9.47
C SER A 456 16.35 -11.84 8.27
N HIS A 457 16.85 -10.67 7.87
CA HIS A 457 17.71 -10.49 6.68
C HIS A 457 19.07 -9.87 7.07
N LYS A 458 19.72 -10.49 8.05
CA LYS A 458 20.92 -9.94 8.69
C LYS A 458 22.07 -9.74 7.71
N THR A 459 22.28 -10.68 6.80
CA THR A 459 23.35 -10.66 5.79
C THR A 459 23.20 -9.50 4.81
N GLU A 460 21.99 -9.27 4.32
CA GLU A 460 21.65 -8.18 3.41
C GLU A 460 21.81 -6.82 4.10
N THR A 461 21.33 -6.72 5.34
CA THR A 461 21.49 -5.51 6.15
C THR A 461 22.96 -5.20 6.39
N ILE A 462 23.80 -6.19 6.73
CA ILE A 462 25.25 -6.00 6.86
C ILE A 462 25.86 -5.55 5.52
N ARG A 463 25.51 -6.24 4.42
CA ARG A 463 26.08 -5.97 3.09
C ARG A 463 25.83 -4.51 2.68
N THR A 464 24.61 -4.01 2.83
CA THR A 464 24.29 -2.64 2.40
C THR A 464 24.65 -1.59 3.45
N ASN A 465 24.25 -1.77 4.72
CA ASN A 465 24.39 -0.72 5.74
C ASN A 465 25.80 -0.63 6.33
N VAL A 466 26.58 -1.72 6.31
CA VAL A 466 27.94 -1.75 6.86
C VAL A 466 28.95 -1.75 5.72
N ALA A 467 29.07 -2.86 5.00
CA ALA A 467 30.11 -3.02 3.98
C ALA A 467 29.98 -1.98 2.86
N GLY A 468 28.77 -1.78 2.33
CA GLY A 468 28.54 -0.79 1.27
C GLY A 468 28.81 0.65 1.72
N THR A 469 28.45 1.00 2.95
CA THR A 469 28.68 2.37 3.45
C THR A 469 30.18 2.64 3.65
N LEU A 470 30.92 1.66 4.18
CA LEU A 470 32.38 1.74 4.30
C LEU A 470 33.08 1.79 2.95
N ASN A 471 32.62 0.97 1.99
CA ASN A 471 33.12 1.02 0.61
C ASN A 471 32.99 2.42 0.01
N LEU A 472 31.83 3.06 0.18
CA LEU A 472 31.62 4.41 -0.33
C LEU A 472 32.52 5.44 0.35
N ALA A 473 32.64 5.39 1.69
CA ALA A 473 33.52 6.29 2.43
C ALA A 473 34.98 6.19 1.95
N ASP A 474 35.44 4.96 1.74
CA ASP A 474 36.79 4.66 1.28
C ASP A 474 37.04 5.09 -0.16
N VAL A 475 36.12 4.79 -1.08
CA VAL A 475 36.20 5.25 -2.47
C VAL A 475 36.18 6.78 -2.55
N CYS A 476 35.35 7.45 -1.74
CA CYS A 476 35.35 8.90 -1.65
C CYS A 476 36.71 9.43 -1.18
N LYS A 477 37.32 8.80 -0.17
CA LYS A 477 38.63 9.19 0.37
C LYS A 477 39.73 9.08 -0.68
N GLU A 478 39.78 7.97 -1.42
CA GLU A 478 40.76 7.75 -2.51
C GLU A 478 40.67 8.80 -3.61
N ASN A 479 39.48 9.38 -3.80
CA ASN A 479 39.22 10.39 -4.83
C ASN A 479 39.21 11.83 -4.28
N GLY A 480 39.61 12.04 -3.01
CA GLY A 480 39.64 13.36 -2.39
C GLY A 480 38.26 14.00 -2.20
N LEU A 481 37.21 13.19 -2.07
CA LEU A 481 35.82 13.64 -1.96
C LEU A 481 35.33 13.58 -0.51
N LEU A 482 34.62 14.63 -0.10
CA LEU A 482 33.82 14.64 1.12
C LEU A 482 32.55 13.80 0.92
N MET A 483 32.28 12.91 1.87
CA MET A 483 31.06 12.12 1.93
C MET A 483 30.15 12.65 3.04
N MET A 484 28.97 13.14 2.67
CA MET A 484 27.86 13.44 3.58
C MET A 484 27.04 12.18 3.79
N ASN A 485 27.15 11.57 4.98
CA ASN A 485 26.50 10.30 5.30
C ASN A 485 25.28 10.52 6.20
N PHE A 486 24.08 10.20 5.72
CA PHE A 486 22.88 10.21 6.55
C PHE A 486 22.80 8.91 7.38
N ALA A 487 23.22 9.01 8.63
CA ALA A 487 23.16 7.96 9.64
C ALA A 487 21.88 8.09 10.48
N THR A 488 21.87 7.48 11.66
CA THR A 488 20.69 7.46 12.53
C THR A 488 21.03 7.72 13.99
N GLY A 489 20.21 8.53 14.65
CA GLY A 489 20.23 8.70 16.11
C GLY A 489 19.53 7.59 16.88
N CYS A 490 19.02 6.56 16.20
CA CYS A 490 18.33 5.41 16.81
C CYS A 490 19.33 4.37 17.38
N ILE A 491 20.43 4.84 17.98
CA ILE A 491 21.53 4.04 18.53
C ILE A 491 21.75 4.30 20.03
N PHE A 492 20.89 5.13 20.62
CA PHE A 492 20.89 5.44 22.05
C PHE A 492 19.56 5.09 22.72
N GLU A 493 19.61 4.83 24.01
CA GLU A 493 18.43 4.74 24.88
C GLU A 493 18.68 5.48 26.20
N TYR A 494 17.63 6.11 26.74
CA TYR A 494 17.70 6.77 28.05
C TYR A 494 18.29 5.84 29.11
N ASN A 495 19.17 6.38 29.96
CA ASN A 495 19.89 5.63 30.98
C ASN A 495 20.17 6.51 32.22
N ALA A 496 20.93 6.02 33.19
CA ALA A 496 21.22 6.78 34.42
C ALA A 496 22.02 8.08 34.18
N ALA A 497 22.88 8.12 33.15
CA ALA A 497 23.67 9.31 32.79
C ALA A 497 22.87 10.29 31.92
N HIS A 498 21.89 9.79 31.16
CA HIS A 498 20.97 10.58 30.33
C HIS A 498 19.51 10.22 30.70
N PRO A 499 19.00 10.68 31.85
CA PRO A 499 17.63 10.36 32.27
C PRO A 499 16.59 11.04 31.37
N GLU A 500 15.46 10.37 31.17
CA GLU A 500 14.31 10.94 30.44
C GLU A 500 13.84 12.25 31.10
N GLY A 501 13.66 13.30 30.30
CA GLY A 501 13.18 14.60 30.77
C GLY A 501 14.21 15.44 31.55
N SER A 502 15.47 15.01 31.62
CA SER A 502 16.54 15.75 32.32
C SER A 502 17.09 16.95 31.52
N GLY A 503 16.88 16.98 30.20
CA GLY A 503 17.54 17.92 29.29
C GLY A 503 19.01 17.58 29.00
N ILE A 504 19.51 16.44 29.51
CA ILE A 504 20.88 15.97 29.28
C ILE A 504 20.88 15.00 28.09
N GLY A 505 21.07 15.54 26.89
CA GLY A 505 21.14 14.75 25.66
C GLY A 505 22.47 14.01 25.48
N PHE A 506 22.43 12.94 24.67
CA PHE A 506 23.62 12.24 24.18
C PHE A 506 24.38 13.11 23.19
N LYS A 507 25.69 13.25 23.38
CA LYS A 507 26.61 14.01 22.55
C LYS A 507 27.19 13.18 21.41
N GLU A 508 27.93 13.82 20.52
CA GLU A 508 28.59 13.14 19.40
C GLU A 508 29.68 12.15 19.85
N GLU A 509 30.35 12.44 20.96
CA GLU A 509 31.38 11.61 21.59
C GLU A 509 30.84 10.43 22.42
N ASP A 510 29.54 10.41 22.73
CA ASP A 510 28.96 9.36 23.57
C ASP A 510 28.91 8.02 22.83
N THR A 511 29.23 6.95 23.57
CA THR A 511 29.22 5.59 23.02
C THR A 511 27.78 5.09 22.86
N PRO A 512 27.39 4.57 21.68
CA PRO A 512 26.07 3.98 21.46
C PRO A 512 25.74 2.90 22.49
N ASN A 513 24.59 3.04 23.17
CA ASN A 513 24.15 2.11 24.21
C ASN A 513 22.91 1.28 23.81
N PHE A 514 22.27 1.56 22.67
CA PHE A 514 21.09 0.83 22.23
C PHE A 514 21.41 -0.17 21.12
N THR A 515 21.17 -1.45 21.40
CA THR A 515 21.33 -2.56 20.43
C THR A 515 20.06 -3.39 20.25
N GLY A 516 18.91 -2.86 20.69
CA GLY A 516 17.63 -3.56 20.72
C GLY A 516 17.06 -3.95 19.35
N SER A 517 17.60 -3.43 18.24
CA SER A 517 17.31 -3.93 16.89
C SER A 517 18.59 -4.19 16.11
N PHE A 518 18.57 -5.18 15.22
CA PHE A 518 19.68 -5.50 14.33
C PHE A 518 20.01 -4.33 13.40
N TYR A 519 18.99 -3.57 12.95
CA TYR A 519 19.21 -2.32 12.24
C TYR A 519 20.06 -1.33 13.06
N SER A 520 19.65 -1.01 14.29
CA SER A 520 20.38 -0.11 15.19
C SER A 520 21.79 -0.63 15.49
N LYS A 521 21.94 -1.93 15.72
CA LYS A 521 23.24 -2.58 15.93
C LYS A 521 24.18 -2.36 14.74
N THR A 522 23.72 -2.61 13.51
CA THR A 522 24.56 -2.38 12.32
C THR A 522 24.92 -0.91 12.12
N LYS A 523 24.02 0.01 12.47
CA LYS A 523 24.26 1.45 12.37
C LYS A 523 25.24 1.97 13.42
N ALA A 524 25.16 1.48 14.66
CA ALA A 524 26.14 1.79 15.69
C ALA A 524 27.55 1.28 15.29
N MET A 525 27.63 0.04 14.78
CA MET A 525 28.89 -0.55 14.34
C MET A 525 29.53 0.20 13.16
N VAL A 526 28.74 0.58 12.15
CA VAL A 526 29.31 1.30 11.00
C VAL A 526 29.73 2.72 11.36
N GLU A 527 29.01 3.40 12.25
CA GLU A 527 29.39 4.74 12.71
C GLU A 527 30.75 4.73 13.45
N GLU A 528 30.95 3.73 14.31
CA GLU A 528 32.20 3.53 15.04
C GLU A 528 33.41 3.30 14.11
N LEU A 529 33.18 2.76 12.91
CA LEU A 529 34.22 2.60 11.89
C LEU A 529 34.36 3.86 11.01
N LEU A 530 33.26 4.53 10.68
CA LEU A 530 33.25 5.74 9.86
C LEU A 530 33.94 6.93 10.52
N LYS A 531 33.99 6.98 11.86
CA LYS A 531 34.70 8.05 12.58
C LYS A 531 36.20 8.11 12.26
N GLU A 532 36.79 7.00 11.81
CA GLU A 532 38.20 6.92 11.40
C GLU A 532 38.44 7.45 9.99
N TYR A 533 37.38 7.76 9.23
CA TYR A 533 37.46 8.38 7.91
C TYR A 533 37.38 9.91 8.02
N PRO A 534 38.50 10.64 7.82
CA PRO A 534 38.52 12.09 8.01
C PRO A 534 37.71 12.85 6.95
N ASN A 535 37.36 12.20 5.83
CA ASN A 535 36.56 12.75 4.74
C ASN A 535 35.05 12.45 4.89
N VAL A 536 34.59 12.01 6.06
CA VAL A 536 33.19 11.68 6.28
C VAL A 536 32.55 12.68 7.24
N CYS A 537 31.36 13.15 6.86
CA CYS A 537 30.45 13.90 7.72
C CYS A 537 29.24 13.04 8.02
N THR A 538 29.11 12.56 9.25
CA THR A 538 28.02 11.67 9.67
C THR A 538 26.92 12.48 10.33
N LEU A 539 25.74 12.45 9.72
CA LEU A 539 24.54 13.17 10.17
C LEU A 539 23.56 12.19 10.82
N ARG A 540 23.45 12.20 12.15
CA ARG A 540 22.53 11.33 12.89
C ARG A 540 21.09 11.84 12.78
N VAL A 541 20.34 11.32 11.81
CA VAL A 541 18.91 11.65 11.63
C VAL A 541 18.05 10.87 12.61
N ARG A 542 16.99 11.49 13.14
CA ARG A 542 16.04 10.82 14.02
C ARG A 542 14.60 11.19 13.71
N MET A 543 13.73 10.17 13.64
CA MET A 543 12.28 10.31 13.44
C MET A 543 11.92 11.45 12.47
N PRO A 544 12.32 11.34 11.18
CA PRO A 544 12.22 12.46 10.25
C PRO A 544 10.78 12.90 10.02
N ILE A 545 10.55 14.21 10.07
CA ILE A 545 9.27 14.87 9.83
C ILE A 545 9.43 15.86 8.67
N SER A 546 8.40 15.99 7.84
CA SER A 546 8.34 17.03 6.82
C SER A 546 6.99 17.75 6.78
N SER A 547 6.93 18.86 6.06
CA SER A 547 5.68 19.56 5.71
C SER A 547 4.71 18.73 4.88
N ASP A 548 5.19 17.76 4.09
CA ASP A 548 4.32 16.83 3.35
C ASP A 548 3.66 15.80 4.28
N LEU A 549 2.47 16.13 4.80
CA LEU A 549 1.67 15.26 5.68
C LEU A 549 0.98 14.10 4.94
N ASN A 550 1.07 14.03 3.62
CA ASN A 550 0.54 12.91 2.84
C ASN A 550 1.56 11.76 2.69
N ASN A 551 2.84 12.05 2.95
CA ASN A 551 3.90 11.07 2.81
C ASN A 551 3.80 9.96 3.88
N PRO A 552 3.67 8.67 3.50
CA PRO A 552 3.54 7.58 4.47
C PRO A 552 4.80 7.36 5.32
N ARG A 553 5.97 7.90 4.92
CA ARG A 553 7.21 7.82 5.71
C ARG A 553 7.29 8.90 6.78
N ASN A 554 6.50 9.97 6.67
CA ASN A 554 6.45 11.07 7.63
C ASN A 554 5.94 10.59 8.99
N PHE A 555 6.67 10.91 10.06
CA PHE A 555 6.34 10.47 11.40
C PHE A 555 4.96 10.95 11.85
N ILE A 556 4.56 12.20 11.55
CA ILE A 556 3.22 12.72 11.88
C ILE A 556 2.12 11.90 11.18
N THR A 557 2.33 11.55 9.90
CA THR A 557 1.40 10.74 9.12
C THR A 557 1.27 9.32 9.67
N LYS A 558 2.34 8.77 10.26
CA LYS A 558 2.30 7.47 10.94
C LYS A 558 1.49 7.53 12.22
N ILE A 559 1.85 8.45 13.13
CA ILE A 559 1.23 8.51 14.46
C ILE A 559 -0.24 8.96 14.41
N SER A 560 -0.63 9.76 13.41
CA SER A 560 -2.04 10.15 13.21
C SER A 560 -2.93 9.00 12.72
N ARG A 561 -2.35 7.88 12.27
CA ARG A 561 -3.09 6.66 11.88
C ARG A 561 -3.14 5.61 12.98
N TYR A 562 -2.42 5.81 14.07
CA TYR A 562 -2.40 4.87 15.19
C TYR A 562 -3.54 5.16 16.16
N ASN A 563 -4.26 4.12 16.58
CA ASN A 563 -5.31 4.23 17.60
C ASN A 563 -4.72 4.54 18.99
N LYS A 564 -3.50 4.05 19.23
CA LYS A 564 -2.75 4.19 20.48
C LYS A 564 -1.31 4.62 20.19
N VAL A 565 -0.78 5.54 21.01
CA VAL A 565 0.62 5.99 20.93
C VAL A 565 1.32 5.88 22.29
N VAL A 566 2.64 5.88 22.31
CA VAL A 566 3.42 5.90 23.55
C VAL A 566 4.01 7.29 23.75
N ASN A 567 3.73 7.88 24.91
CA ASN A 567 4.09 9.26 25.18
C ASN A 567 5.50 9.39 25.77
N ILE A 568 6.51 9.20 24.93
CA ILE A 568 7.93 9.39 25.32
C ILE A 568 8.51 10.57 24.54
N PRO A 569 9.19 11.53 25.19
CA PRO A 569 9.92 12.60 24.53
C PRO A 569 11.07 12.05 23.68
N ASN A 570 11.21 12.57 22.47
CA ASN A 570 12.26 12.16 21.55
C ASN A 570 12.82 13.40 20.83
N SER A 571 14.12 13.43 20.54
CA SER A 571 14.68 14.36 19.56
C SER A 571 14.25 13.94 18.16
N MET A 572 14.00 14.91 17.29
CA MET A 572 13.51 14.65 15.94
C MET A 572 14.17 15.58 14.92
N THR A 573 14.15 15.18 13.66
CA THR A 573 14.73 15.93 12.54
C THR A 573 13.62 16.49 11.65
N ILE A 574 13.45 17.81 11.63
CA ILE A 574 12.55 18.48 10.68
C ILE A 574 13.28 18.66 9.34
N LEU A 575 12.93 17.83 8.35
CA LEU A 575 13.65 17.74 7.08
C LEU A 575 13.62 19.06 6.28
N ASP A 576 12.52 19.81 6.36
CA ASP A 576 12.34 21.10 5.69
C ASP A 576 13.38 22.15 6.13
N GLU A 577 13.88 22.04 7.36
CA GLU A 577 14.91 22.94 7.91
C GLU A 577 16.32 22.33 7.84
N LEU A 578 16.44 21.04 8.19
CA LEU A 578 17.73 20.38 8.34
C LEU A 578 18.34 19.96 7.00
N LEU A 579 17.57 19.50 6.01
CA LEU A 579 18.17 19.11 4.72
C LEU A 579 18.86 20.27 3.99
N PRO A 580 18.31 21.50 3.97
CA PRO A 580 19.06 22.67 3.51
C PRO A 580 20.37 22.89 4.26
N ILE A 581 20.38 22.72 5.59
CA ILE A 581 21.59 22.82 6.41
C ILE A 581 22.63 21.77 5.97
N SER A 582 22.23 20.54 5.64
CA SER A 582 23.19 19.52 5.18
C SER A 582 23.95 19.93 3.91
N ILE A 583 23.31 20.69 3.02
CA ILE A 583 23.96 21.25 1.81
C ILE A 583 24.96 22.33 2.21
N GLU A 584 24.61 23.21 3.14
CA GLU A 584 25.53 24.23 3.66
C GLU A 584 26.73 23.62 4.41
N MET A 585 26.51 22.55 5.19
CA MET A 585 27.58 21.78 5.82
C MET A 585 28.54 21.20 4.79
N ALA A 586 28.02 20.67 3.67
CA ALA A 586 28.85 20.17 2.57
C ALA A 586 29.68 21.31 1.95
N LYS A 587 29.06 22.47 1.64
CA LYS A 587 29.77 23.64 1.11
C LYS A 587 30.88 24.14 2.04
N ARG A 588 30.72 23.97 3.35
CA ARG A 588 31.71 24.32 4.39
C ARG A 588 32.74 23.21 4.65
N ASN A 589 32.67 22.08 3.95
CA ASN A 589 33.52 20.91 4.15
C ASN A 589 33.55 20.40 5.60
N LEU A 590 32.41 20.46 6.30
CA LEU A 590 32.35 19.95 7.68
C LEU A 590 32.47 18.42 7.69
N THR A 591 33.18 17.88 8.67
CA THR A 591 33.43 16.44 8.85
C THR A 591 33.09 16.01 10.29
N GLY A 592 33.24 14.72 10.57
CA GLY A 592 32.96 14.13 11.88
C GLY A 592 31.48 13.84 12.09
N ILE A 593 31.13 13.47 13.32
CA ILE A 593 29.76 13.12 13.70
C ILE A 593 29.00 14.38 14.12
N TRP A 594 27.71 14.43 13.78
CA TRP A 594 26.80 15.51 14.13
C TRP A 594 25.43 14.94 14.53
N ASN A 595 24.94 15.35 15.70
CA ASN A 595 23.57 15.12 16.13
C ASN A 595 22.63 15.97 15.27
N PHE A 596 22.09 15.35 14.21
CA PHE A 596 21.37 16.05 13.14
C PHE A 596 19.87 16.16 13.43
N THR A 597 19.55 16.78 14.56
CA THR A 597 18.20 16.97 15.09
C THR A 597 17.98 18.43 15.47
N ASN A 598 16.73 18.87 15.51
CA ASN A 598 16.39 20.16 16.09
C ASN A 598 16.64 20.14 17.62
N PRO A 599 17.09 21.25 18.23
CA PRO A 599 17.30 21.32 19.68
C PRO A 599 16.04 21.02 20.49
N GLY A 600 16.21 20.20 21.53
CA GLY A 600 15.17 19.78 22.45
C GLY A 600 14.47 18.49 22.06
N VAL A 601 13.41 18.18 22.80
CA VAL A 601 12.57 16.99 22.62
C VAL A 601 11.12 17.36 22.44
N VAL A 602 10.39 16.46 21.80
CA VAL A 602 8.94 16.53 21.69
C VAL A 602 8.38 15.13 21.86
N SER A 603 7.30 15.02 22.62
CA SER A 603 6.59 13.76 22.84
C SER A 603 5.53 13.53 21.76
N HIS A 604 5.05 12.28 21.67
CA HIS A 604 3.98 11.95 20.73
C HIS A 604 2.70 12.74 21.02
N ASN A 605 2.34 12.93 22.30
CA ASN A 605 1.14 13.69 22.66
C ASN A 605 1.26 15.15 22.25
N GLU A 606 2.41 15.78 22.48
CA GLU A 606 2.61 17.18 22.08
C GLU A 606 2.46 17.37 20.56
N ILE A 607 2.97 16.43 19.76
CA ILE A 607 2.77 16.46 18.30
C ILE A 607 1.29 16.27 17.94
N LEU A 608 0.59 15.33 18.59
CA LEU A 608 -0.82 15.08 18.31
C LEU A 608 -1.73 16.23 18.78
N GLU A 609 -1.35 16.95 19.83
CA GLU A 609 -1.99 18.20 20.26
C GLU A 609 -1.82 19.29 19.20
N MET A 610 -0.61 19.45 18.65
CA MET A 610 -0.39 20.36 17.53
C MET A 610 -1.17 19.91 16.29
N TYR A 611 -1.19 18.61 15.97
CA TYR A 611 -1.97 18.08 14.85
C TYR A 611 -3.47 18.36 15.02
N LYS A 612 -4.00 18.17 16.22
CA LYS A 612 -5.38 18.51 16.56
C LYS A 612 -5.65 20.00 16.37
N LYS A 613 -4.75 20.85 16.89
CA LYS A 613 -4.88 22.32 16.82
C LYS A 613 -4.83 22.89 15.40
N TYR A 614 -3.93 22.39 14.56
CA TYR A 614 -3.64 23.00 13.25
C TYR A 614 -4.29 22.26 12.07
N ILE A 615 -4.51 20.94 12.18
CA ILE A 615 -4.88 20.09 11.04
C ILE A 615 -6.29 19.50 11.17
N ASN A 616 -6.62 18.94 12.33
CA ASN A 616 -7.90 18.26 12.54
C ASN A 616 -8.41 18.42 14.00
N PRO A 617 -9.25 19.42 14.29
CA PRO A 617 -9.79 19.66 15.63
C PRO A 617 -10.54 18.49 16.26
N GLU A 618 -11.13 17.62 15.44
CA GLU A 618 -11.89 16.43 15.87
C GLU A 618 -10.98 15.21 16.14
N PHE A 619 -9.66 15.34 15.96
CA PHE A 619 -8.74 14.23 16.14
C PHE A 619 -8.69 13.76 17.60
N LYS A 620 -8.73 12.43 17.79
CA LYS A 620 -8.67 11.75 19.08
C LYS A 620 -7.65 10.62 19.02
N TRP A 621 -6.94 10.41 20.13
CA TRP A 621 -6.01 9.31 20.30
C TRP A 621 -6.09 8.77 21.73
N SER A 622 -5.47 7.61 21.95
CA SER A 622 -5.29 7.02 23.28
C SER A 622 -3.82 6.64 23.49
N ASN A 623 -3.41 6.36 24.73
CA ASN A 623 -2.03 6.00 25.04
C ASN A 623 -1.87 4.50 25.33
N PHE A 624 -0.68 3.98 25.06
CA PHE A 624 -0.17 2.70 25.54
C PHE A 624 0.71 2.92 26.77
N THR A 625 0.79 1.94 27.66
CA THR A 625 1.93 1.79 28.57
C THR A 625 3.12 1.17 27.84
N LEU A 626 4.34 1.35 28.36
CA LEU A 626 5.54 0.70 27.81
C LEU A 626 5.42 -0.84 27.80
N GLU A 627 4.78 -1.42 28.81
CA GLU A 627 4.53 -2.85 28.91
C GLU A 627 3.53 -3.34 27.85
N GLU A 628 2.50 -2.54 27.53
CA GLU A 628 1.58 -2.85 26.45
C GLU A 628 2.27 -2.74 25.08
N GLN A 629 3.16 -1.76 24.90
CA GLN A 629 3.93 -1.61 23.66
C GLN A 629 4.90 -2.78 23.45
N ALA A 630 5.58 -3.23 24.50
CA ALA A 630 6.53 -4.34 24.46
C ALA A 630 5.88 -5.66 23.99
N LYS A 631 4.57 -5.84 24.22
CA LYS A 631 3.81 -7.01 23.76
C LYS A 631 3.50 -7.00 22.26
N VAL A 632 3.67 -5.86 21.58
CA VAL A 632 3.24 -5.65 20.18
C VAL A 632 4.43 -5.45 19.23
N ILE A 633 5.61 -5.08 19.74
CA ILE A 633 6.81 -4.86 18.93
C ILE A 633 7.71 -6.11 18.91
N VAL A 634 8.23 -6.46 17.73
CA VAL A 634 9.18 -7.59 17.56
C VAL A 634 10.55 -7.26 18.15
N ALA A 635 10.94 -5.99 18.09
CA ALA A 635 12.20 -5.46 18.62
C ALA A 635 11.95 -4.16 19.39
N PRO A 636 12.67 -3.92 20.51
CA PRO A 636 12.67 -2.64 21.22
C PRO A 636 12.84 -1.43 20.30
N ARG A 637 12.31 -0.28 20.72
CA ARG A 637 12.46 0.99 20.01
C ARG A 637 13.38 1.92 20.79
N SER A 638 14.27 2.60 20.07
CA SER A 638 15.20 3.58 20.63
C SER A 638 14.47 4.86 21.02
N ASN A 639 14.53 5.21 22.31
CA ASN A 639 14.07 6.48 22.84
C ASN A 639 15.22 7.16 23.58
N ASN A 640 15.60 8.36 23.17
CA ASN A 640 16.69 9.13 23.73
C ASN A 640 16.46 10.65 23.61
N GLU A 641 17.39 11.45 24.09
CA GLU A 641 17.51 12.88 23.79
C GLU A 641 18.91 13.11 23.23
N MET A 642 19.05 13.89 22.17
CA MET A 642 20.35 14.17 21.55
C MET A 642 20.72 15.62 21.81
N ASP A 643 21.98 15.85 22.21
CA ASP A 643 22.51 17.19 22.39
C ASP A 643 22.81 17.82 21.02
N ALA A 644 21.97 18.76 20.60
CA ALA A 644 22.11 19.47 19.34
C ALA A 644 22.94 20.77 19.47
N SER A 645 23.60 21.02 20.61
CA SER A 645 24.34 22.26 20.88
C SER A 645 25.47 22.50 19.88
N LYS A 646 26.16 21.43 19.46
CA LYS A 646 27.20 21.49 18.43
C LYS A 646 26.64 22.02 17.10
N LEU A 647 25.50 21.48 16.65
CA LEU A 647 24.85 21.92 15.42
C LEU A 647 24.27 23.34 15.55
N LYS A 648 23.64 23.66 16.68
CA LYS A 648 23.09 25.01 16.97
C LYS A 648 24.17 26.08 17.03
N LYS A 649 25.37 25.74 17.51
CA LYS A 649 26.53 26.65 17.51
C LYS A 649 26.99 26.96 16.08
N GLU A 650 27.00 25.96 15.20
CA GLU A 650 27.38 26.12 13.79
C GLU A 650 26.30 26.83 12.96
N PHE A 651 25.02 26.63 13.32
CA PHE A 651 23.84 27.22 12.69
C PHE A 651 22.95 27.92 13.72
N PRO A 652 23.26 29.17 14.12
CA PRO A 652 22.54 29.89 15.16
C PRO A 652 21.04 30.11 14.89
N GLU A 653 20.63 30.09 13.62
CA GLU A 653 19.22 30.22 13.20
C GLU A 653 18.40 28.95 13.40
N LEU A 654 19.03 27.82 13.75
CA LEU A 654 18.36 26.53 13.89
C LEU A 654 17.28 26.58 14.99
N LEU A 655 16.03 26.38 14.63
CA LEU A 655 14.90 26.48 15.56
C LEU A 655 14.84 25.27 16.49
N SER A 656 14.31 25.46 17.69
CA SER A 656 13.96 24.35 18.57
C SER A 656 12.95 23.41 17.90
N ILE A 657 12.87 22.16 18.33
CA ILE A 657 11.98 21.18 17.70
C ILE A 657 10.52 21.63 17.66
N LYS A 658 10.03 22.26 18.73
CA LYS A 658 8.64 22.73 18.82
C LYS A 658 8.38 23.94 17.91
N GLU A 659 9.31 24.90 17.86
CA GLU A 659 9.21 26.06 16.97
C GLU A 659 9.29 25.66 15.50
N SER A 660 10.20 24.74 15.16
CA SER A 660 10.36 24.22 13.80
C SER A 660 9.12 23.45 13.34
N LEU A 661 8.54 22.61 14.21
CA LEU A 661 7.27 21.93 13.94
C LEU A 661 6.16 22.93 13.61
N ILE A 662 6.02 23.99 14.40
CA ILE A 662 4.98 25.00 14.16
C ILE A 662 5.24 25.71 12.82
N LYS A 663 6.42 26.31 12.66
CA LYS A 663 6.75 27.15 11.49
C LYS A 663 6.81 26.38 10.18
N ASN A 664 7.47 25.22 10.18
CA ASN A 664 7.79 24.52 8.94
C ASN A 664 6.78 23.42 8.60
N VAL A 665 6.00 22.92 9.57
CA VAL A 665 5.12 21.76 9.36
C VAL A 665 3.66 22.12 9.57
N PHE A 666 3.28 22.65 10.72
CA PHE A 666 1.87 22.85 11.06
C PHE A 666 1.27 24.13 10.49
N GLU A 667 1.97 25.27 10.53
CA GLU A 667 1.49 26.53 9.96
C GLU A 667 1.24 26.45 8.44
N PRO A 668 2.15 25.89 7.63
CA PRO A 668 1.92 25.76 6.18
C PRO A 668 0.75 24.84 5.83
N ASN A 669 0.42 23.89 6.72
CA ASN A 669 -0.68 22.94 6.56
C ASN A 669 -1.94 23.34 7.33
N ARG A 670 -1.98 24.53 7.94
CA ARG A 670 -3.11 24.97 8.76
C ARG A 670 -4.34 25.07 7.87
N LYS A 671 -5.39 24.31 8.19
CA LYS A 671 -6.68 24.50 7.54
C LYS A 671 -7.24 25.85 7.98
N THR A 672 -7.33 26.81 7.07
CA THR A 672 -8.22 27.96 7.27
C THR A 672 -9.63 27.41 7.34
N SER A 673 -10.30 27.64 8.46
CA SER A 673 -11.74 27.43 8.57
C SER A 673 -12.42 28.27 7.50
N ALA A 674 -12.88 27.60 6.43
CA ALA A 674 -13.81 28.14 5.46
C ALA A 674 -15.22 28.16 6.08
#